data_AF-A0A9X6NE81-F1
#
_entry.id   AF-A0A9X6NE81-F1
#
_cell.length_a   1.000
_cell.length_b   1.000
_cell.length_c   1.000
_cell.angle_alpha   90.00
_cell.angle_beta   90.00
_cell.angle_gamma   90.00
#
_symmetry.space_group_name_H-M   'P 1'
#
loop_
_entity.id
_entity.type
_entity.pdbx_description
1 polymer ?
#
loop_
_entity_poly.entity_id
_entity_poly.type
_entity_poly.pdbx_seq_one_letter_code
_entity_poly.pdbx_strand_id
1 'polypeptide(L)'
;MGGVGMVGMGSINQAIRSGTFITDVIAMIPERGNHVAIIIVVCAMAVSTGSLLVAAAGSEENKIDGGAPCESAIFCQGELLNAMQLSIDIFKDSKEFVDRPLKASPEEVLKAFKTPSPTGRATREQLNYLLARYFAKVGDDLEKWIPEDWTEPDQDSLLTRIKDGALREFAFALHGTWKDLGRKTAASVKEFPDRHSLLHLPHPFIVHANGEDGRTREQHYWESYWTIHGLLISEMYSTAKGMILNFASLIDRFGYVPMGNRMYYQNRPHPPLLAAMVHLYWHHVKSEANKDAEAFIKTLLPVITKEYRFWMTSRVVDVVVDGKTFTLNRYKGTLTKPRPESYREDLDNVKRAVRQVKDLAHRKSAEEKVYSNIAGASESGWEFSTRWFDKPSAIKSFGDIRTEDIIPVDLNAFLCLTEKHLAFFYDILADDKTSKEYSAKAVRRGNAIRDVFWNATHNMWRDYDLLHRKQREDFYMSSLTPLFAACSSENVDVMSPDFLQRVIGSADVQKLLTYPGGMPASFINPLGTCESCQWDLPNFWPPLALFLIEPLSRVPEMFPVARNISQKVITALYREEATMFEKYDVERVGMYGTNSEYTVMRGYSPTNGAVLRILEIFPKLNGPLTNEVYEETEQADHHPNDFSKNEYPSKDRQMALKSSSPVHEVPSPAPESKSSAFLRPDKTNFPDKPRPTEEDRPTISVKRVRMDSSATVAPSAVPAVPAPTGRLSKDPPRDGAQNCQSSLSISMLALLVCVIAMLL
;
A
#
# COMPACT_ATOMS: atom_id res chain seq x y z
N MET A 1 -59.74 -36.27 -25.90
CA MET A 1 -60.13 -37.56 -25.30
C MET A 1 -59.08 -37.84 -24.23
N GLY A 2 -59.34 -37.54 -22.95
CA GLY A 2 -59.81 -38.51 -21.94
C GLY A 2 -58.73 -39.59 -21.73
N GLY A 3 -58.09 -39.82 -20.58
CA GLY A 3 -58.30 -39.52 -19.17
C GLY A 3 -57.50 -40.59 -18.39
N VAL A 4 -57.32 -40.41 -17.08
CA VAL A 4 -56.68 -41.32 -16.09
C VAL A 4 -55.14 -41.29 -16.10
N GLY A 5 -54.42 -41.02 -15.01
CA GLY A 5 -54.80 -40.80 -13.61
C GLY A 5 -53.53 -40.73 -12.75
N MET A 6 -53.54 -39.81 -11.79
CA MET A 6 -52.51 -39.55 -10.78
C MET A 6 -52.06 -40.78 -9.99
N VAL A 7 -50.74 -40.88 -9.73
CA VAL A 7 -50.21 -41.41 -8.46
C VAL A 7 -49.14 -40.46 -7.92
N GLY A 8 -49.53 -39.74 -6.87
CA GLY A 8 -48.73 -39.38 -5.68
C GLY A 8 -47.34 -38.78 -5.81
N MET A 9 -47.26 -37.44 -5.76
CA MET A 9 -46.06 -36.62 -5.54
C MET A 9 -45.46 -36.72 -4.10
N GLY A 10 -45.73 -37.81 -3.39
CA GLY A 10 -45.37 -38.00 -1.97
C GLY A 10 -44.06 -38.76 -1.71
N SER A 11 -43.51 -39.47 -2.71
CA SER A 11 -42.33 -40.33 -2.51
C SER A 11 -40.99 -39.74 -2.99
N ILE A 12 -41.02 -38.61 -3.71
CA ILE A 12 -39.80 -37.99 -4.28
C ILE A 12 -39.03 -37.19 -3.21
N ASN A 13 -39.73 -36.57 -2.25
CA ASN A 13 -39.08 -35.80 -1.18
C ASN A 13 -38.35 -36.66 -0.14
N GLN A 14 -38.62 -37.96 -0.06
CA GLN A 14 -37.94 -38.86 0.87
C GLN A 14 -36.71 -39.54 0.25
N ALA A 15 -36.67 -39.72 -1.08
CA ALA A 15 -35.51 -40.26 -1.81
C ALA A 15 -34.36 -39.25 -1.97
N ILE A 16 -34.65 -37.94 -1.97
CA ILE A 16 -33.65 -36.86 -2.05
C ILE A 16 -32.83 -36.74 -0.74
N ARG A 17 -33.30 -37.30 0.39
CA ARG A 17 -32.61 -37.24 1.69
C ARG A 17 -31.68 -38.43 1.99
N SER A 18 -31.66 -39.50 1.17
CA SER A 18 -30.89 -40.73 1.47
C SER A 18 -29.80 -41.11 0.46
N GLY A 19 -29.43 -40.25 -0.49
CA GLY A 19 -28.18 -40.37 -1.25
C GLY A 19 -27.97 -41.67 -2.04
N THR A 20 -29.03 -42.32 -2.54
CA THR A 20 -28.99 -43.66 -3.14
C THR A 20 -29.61 -43.70 -4.54
N PHE A 21 -29.23 -42.76 -5.42
CA PHE A 21 -29.76 -42.70 -6.79
C PHE A 21 -28.77 -43.19 -7.88
N ILE A 22 -27.53 -43.53 -7.52
CA ILE A 22 -26.47 -43.87 -8.50
C ILE A 22 -26.31 -45.39 -8.70
N THR A 23 -26.76 -46.23 -7.76
CA THR A 23 -26.58 -47.70 -7.84
C THR A 23 -27.60 -48.41 -8.71
N ASP A 24 -28.81 -47.87 -8.86
CA ASP A 24 -29.92 -48.62 -9.50
C ASP A 24 -30.04 -48.38 -11.01
N VAL A 25 -29.30 -47.41 -11.58
CA VAL A 25 -29.28 -47.16 -13.04
C VAL A 25 -28.27 -48.04 -13.78
N ILE A 26 -27.29 -48.64 -13.08
CA ILE A 26 -26.23 -49.45 -13.70
C ILE A 26 -26.69 -50.89 -14.01
N ALA A 27 -27.84 -51.34 -13.48
CA ALA A 27 -28.30 -52.73 -13.62
C ALA A 27 -29.17 -53.03 -14.87
N MET A 28 -29.35 -52.10 -15.81
CA MET A 28 -30.34 -52.25 -16.90
C MET A 28 -29.86 -52.00 -18.33
N ILE A 29 -28.57 -52.15 -18.65
CA ILE A 29 -28.11 -52.00 -20.06
C ILE A 29 -27.50 -53.31 -20.60
N PRO A 30 -28.09 -53.94 -21.63
CA PRO A 30 -27.60 -55.17 -22.22
C PRO A 30 -26.42 -54.94 -23.18
N GLU A 31 -25.53 -55.92 -23.19
CA GLU A 31 -24.36 -56.00 -24.07
C GLU A 31 -24.76 -55.93 -25.56
N ARG A 32 -24.27 -54.89 -26.28
CA ARG A 32 -23.65 -54.98 -27.61
C ARG A 32 -23.36 -53.59 -28.21
N GLY A 33 -22.07 -53.34 -28.44
CA GLY A 33 -21.56 -52.58 -29.60
C GLY A 33 -21.84 -51.08 -29.68
N ASN A 34 -20.99 -50.26 -29.05
CA ASN A 34 -20.39 -49.05 -29.67
C ASN A 34 -19.51 -48.30 -28.66
N HIS A 35 -18.22 -48.65 -28.61
CA HIS A 35 -17.25 -48.04 -27.68
C HIS A 35 -16.81 -46.61 -28.06
N VAL A 36 -17.23 -46.07 -29.21
CA VAL A 36 -16.84 -44.72 -29.66
C VAL A 36 -17.86 -43.65 -29.21
N ALA A 37 -19.15 -43.99 -29.11
CA ALA A 37 -20.18 -43.06 -28.64
C ALA A 37 -20.11 -42.81 -27.12
N ILE A 38 -19.69 -43.82 -26.35
CA ILE A 38 -19.58 -43.75 -24.88
C ILE A 38 -18.44 -42.80 -24.46
N ILE A 39 -17.35 -42.73 -25.21
CA ILE A 39 -16.23 -41.83 -24.90
C ILE A 39 -16.61 -40.36 -25.18
N ILE A 40 -17.40 -40.08 -26.21
CA ILE A 40 -17.84 -38.72 -26.54
C ILE A 40 -18.87 -38.21 -25.51
N VAL A 41 -19.78 -39.06 -25.04
CA VAL A 41 -20.78 -38.68 -24.02
C VAL A 41 -20.14 -38.52 -22.62
N VAL A 42 -19.17 -39.36 -22.27
CA VAL A 42 -18.43 -39.22 -21.00
C VAL A 42 -17.51 -37.98 -21.02
N CYS A 43 -16.89 -37.65 -22.15
CA CYS A 43 -16.14 -36.40 -22.29
C CYS A 43 -17.04 -35.15 -22.30
N ALA A 44 -18.22 -35.20 -22.95
CA ALA A 44 -19.15 -34.08 -22.96
C ALA A 44 -19.80 -33.83 -21.58
N MET A 45 -20.06 -34.89 -20.79
CA MET A 45 -20.55 -34.75 -19.42
C MET A 45 -19.46 -34.34 -18.42
N ALA A 46 -18.19 -34.70 -18.64
CA ALA A 46 -17.06 -34.18 -17.87
C ALA A 46 -16.81 -32.68 -18.15
N VAL A 47 -17.03 -32.22 -19.38
CA VAL A 47 -16.88 -30.81 -19.77
C VAL A 47 -18.07 -29.95 -19.30
N SER A 48 -19.30 -30.49 -19.24
CA SER A 48 -20.47 -29.76 -18.74
C SER A 48 -20.58 -29.73 -17.21
N THR A 49 -20.14 -30.79 -16.51
CA THR A 49 -20.07 -30.78 -15.03
C THR A 49 -18.83 -30.03 -14.52
N GLY A 50 -17.72 -30.05 -15.26
CA GLY A 50 -16.55 -29.21 -14.98
C GLY A 50 -16.80 -27.71 -15.18
N SER A 51 -17.70 -27.33 -16.12
CA SER A 51 -18.01 -25.92 -16.38
C SER A 51 -19.07 -25.34 -15.42
N LEU A 52 -19.92 -26.16 -14.80
CA LEU A 52 -20.87 -25.71 -13.78
C LEU A 52 -20.29 -25.71 -12.35
N LEU A 53 -19.27 -26.52 -12.05
CA LEU A 53 -18.58 -26.47 -10.76
C LEU A 53 -17.55 -25.32 -10.66
N VAL A 54 -17.08 -24.78 -11.79
CA VAL A 54 -16.19 -23.60 -11.81
C VAL A 54 -16.96 -22.28 -11.67
N ALA A 55 -18.28 -22.26 -11.90
CA ALA A 55 -19.12 -21.07 -11.78
C ALA A 55 -19.67 -20.81 -10.36
N ALA A 56 -19.54 -21.77 -9.44
CA ALA A 56 -19.98 -21.64 -8.05
C ALA A 56 -18.83 -21.60 -7.02
N ALA A 57 -17.56 -21.71 -7.46
CA ALA A 57 -16.42 -21.27 -6.68
C ALA A 57 -16.27 -19.74 -6.78
N GLY A 58 -17.33 -19.02 -6.39
CA GLY A 58 -17.14 -17.68 -5.88
C GLY A 58 -16.19 -17.81 -4.70
N SER A 59 -15.19 -16.93 -4.63
CA SER A 59 -14.34 -16.81 -3.44
C SER A 59 -15.25 -16.50 -2.26
N GLU A 60 -15.73 -17.53 -1.57
CA GLU A 60 -16.15 -17.39 -0.19
C GLU A 60 -14.91 -16.79 0.50
N GLU A 61 -15.04 -15.55 0.98
CA GLU A 61 -14.17 -15.10 2.06
C GLU A 61 -14.16 -16.28 3.04
N ASN A 62 -12.97 -16.83 3.34
CA ASN A 62 -12.79 -17.69 4.49
C ASN A 62 -13.18 -16.85 5.70
N LYS A 63 -14.48 -16.74 5.97
CA LYS A 63 -15.04 -16.07 7.12
C LYS A 63 -14.75 -17.00 8.27
N ILE A 64 -13.54 -16.83 8.79
CA ILE A 64 -13.14 -17.37 10.08
C ILE A 64 -14.18 -16.85 11.06
N ASP A 65 -14.91 -17.79 11.65
CA ASP A 65 -16.03 -17.50 12.54
C ASP A 65 -15.58 -16.54 13.66
N GLY A 66 -16.38 -15.52 13.93
CA GLY A 66 -16.15 -14.58 15.03
C GLY A 66 -15.16 -13.42 14.77
N GLY A 67 -14.88 -13.06 13.51
CA GLY A 67 -14.29 -11.76 13.13
C GLY A 67 -12.84 -11.51 13.55
N ALA A 68 -12.10 -12.59 13.84
CA ALA A 68 -10.65 -12.57 14.03
C ALA A 68 -9.91 -12.62 12.67
N PRO A 69 -8.63 -12.23 12.61
CA PRO A 69 -7.88 -12.26 11.36
C PRO A 69 -7.49 -13.67 10.91
N CYS A 70 -7.34 -14.62 11.84
CA CYS A 70 -7.07 -16.01 11.55
C CYS A 70 -7.60 -16.95 12.67
N GLU A 71 -7.60 -18.27 12.43
CA GLU A 71 -8.12 -19.26 13.39
C GLU A 71 -7.21 -19.48 14.61
N SER A 72 -5.93 -19.10 14.53
CA SER A 72 -4.94 -19.36 15.58
C SER A 72 -5.35 -18.76 16.94
N ALA A 73 -5.53 -19.65 17.92
CA ALA A 73 -5.82 -19.30 19.32
C ALA A 73 -4.60 -18.77 20.12
N ILE A 74 -3.46 -18.58 19.44
CA ILE A 74 -2.24 -18.00 20.02
C ILE A 74 -1.88 -16.70 19.31
N PHE A 75 -1.90 -16.69 17.97
CA PHE A 75 -1.42 -15.55 17.19
C PHE A 75 -2.52 -14.58 16.74
N CYS A 76 -3.79 -15.01 16.71
CA CYS A 76 -4.88 -14.21 16.15
C CYS A 76 -6.04 -13.94 17.11
N GLN A 77 -6.25 -14.84 18.08
CA GLN A 77 -7.31 -14.72 19.07
C GLN A 77 -6.98 -15.56 20.31
N GLY A 78 -7.87 -15.54 21.31
CA GLY A 78 -7.79 -16.42 22.48
C GLY A 78 -7.22 -15.77 23.74
N GLU A 79 -7.36 -16.49 24.86
CA GLU A 79 -7.02 -15.99 26.19
C GLU A 79 -5.50 -15.78 26.38
N LEU A 80 -4.67 -16.63 25.76
CA LEU A 80 -3.21 -16.48 25.83
C LEU A 80 -2.74 -15.21 25.13
N LEU A 81 -3.24 -14.94 23.91
CA LEU A 81 -2.96 -13.70 23.20
C LEU A 81 -3.36 -12.49 24.05
N ASN A 82 -4.58 -12.50 24.57
CA ASN A 82 -5.09 -11.43 25.42
C ASN A 82 -4.24 -11.21 26.67
N ALA A 83 -3.84 -12.28 27.36
CA ALA A 83 -3.00 -12.20 28.56
C ALA A 83 -1.60 -11.64 28.26
N MET A 84 -0.98 -12.08 27.15
CA MET A 84 0.34 -11.61 26.73
C MET A 84 0.30 -10.14 26.31
N GLN A 85 -0.69 -9.76 25.49
CA GLN A 85 -0.81 -8.39 25.00
C GLN A 85 -1.14 -7.40 26.11
N LEU A 86 -2.01 -7.75 27.08
CA LEU A 86 -2.37 -6.83 28.16
C LEU A 86 -1.32 -6.74 29.29
N SER A 87 -0.24 -7.52 29.22
CA SER A 87 0.86 -7.48 30.17
C SER A 87 1.89 -6.42 29.78
N ILE A 88 1.58 -5.17 30.11
CA ILE A 88 2.28 -3.96 29.63
C ILE A 88 3.80 -3.93 29.86
N ASP A 89 4.29 -4.66 30.87
CA ASP A 89 5.72 -4.71 31.20
C ASP A 89 6.49 -5.82 30.46
N ILE A 90 5.82 -6.68 29.68
CA ILE A 90 6.47 -7.78 28.97
C ILE A 90 6.96 -7.31 27.60
N PHE A 91 6.09 -6.66 26.83
CA PHE A 91 6.40 -6.20 25.48
C PHE A 91 6.06 -4.73 25.31
N LYS A 92 7.00 -3.95 24.75
CA LYS A 92 6.74 -2.55 24.41
C LYS A 92 5.91 -2.40 23.14
N ASP A 93 6.05 -3.32 22.19
CA ASP A 93 5.33 -3.36 20.91
C ASP A 93 4.44 -4.61 20.85
N SER A 94 3.15 -4.44 20.55
CA SER A 94 2.19 -5.53 20.42
C SER A 94 2.59 -6.57 19.35
N LYS A 95 3.39 -6.17 18.34
CA LYS A 95 3.89 -7.09 17.31
C LYS A 95 4.92 -8.09 17.84
N GLU A 96 5.64 -7.77 18.93
CA GLU A 96 6.74 -8.62 19.41
C GLU A 96 6.25 -10.02 19.81
N PHE A 97 5.12 -10.13 20.50
CA PHE A 97 4.58 -11.43 20.92
C PHE A 97 4.15 -12.28 19.72
N VAL A 98 3.39 -11.68 18.79
CA VAL A 98 2.80 -12.41 17.66
C VAL A 98 3.85 -12.81 16.63
N ASP A 99 5.05 -12.24 16.66
CA ASP A 99 6.19 -12.63 15.82
C ASP A 99 7.05 -13.76 16.44
N ARG A 100 6.77 -14.24 17.65
CA ARG A 100 7.57 -15.29 18.31
C ARG A 100 7.15 -16.69 17.87
N PRO A 101 8.04 -17.48 17.23
CA PRO A 101 7.75 -18.87 16.91
C PRO A 101 7.54 -19.74 18.15
N LEU A 102 6.76 -20.81 18.03
CA LEU A 102 6.59 -21.81 19.08
C LEU A 102 7.69 -22.88 19.01
N LYS A 103 8.20 -23.29 20.17
CA LYS A 103 9.11 -24.43 20.35
C LYS A 103 8.37 -25.77 20.45
N ALA A 104 7.05 -25.73 20.58
CA ALA A 104 6.14 -26.86 20.84
C ALA A 104 4.85 -26.71 20.04
N SER A 105 3.98 -27.72 20.03
CA SER A 105 2.69 -27.59 19.31
C SER A 105 1.77 -26.56 19.99
N PRO A 106 0.87 -25.89 19.25
CA PRO A 106 -0.10 -24.96 19.84
C PRO A 106 -0.91 -25.58 20.99
N GLU A 107 -1.30 -26.85 20.88
CA GLU A 107 -2.06 -27.58 21.90
C GLU A 107 -1.27 -27.73 23.20
N GLU A 108 0.02 -28.05 23.11
CA GLU A 108 0.91 -28.15 24.26
C GLU A 108 1.07 -26.80 24.97
N VAL A 109 1.26 -25.72 24.20
CA VAL A 109 1.39 -24.35 24.73
C VAL A 109 0.09 -23.91 25.42
N LEU A 110 -1.06 -24.12 24.77
CA LEU A 110 -2.37 -23.77 25.33
C LEU A 110 -2.71 -24.62 26.57
N LYS A 111 -2.33 -25.90 26.59
CA LYS A 111 -2.48 -26.76 27.76
C LYS A 111 -1.61 -26.28 28.93
N ALA A 112 -0.37 -25.88 28.65
CA ALA A 112 0.52 -25.32 29.67
C ALA A 112 -0.05 -24.02 30.26
N PHE A 113 -0.61 -23.14 29.42
CA PHE A 113 -1.26 -21.89 29.85
C PHE A 113 -2.50 -22.11 30.74
N LYS A 114 -3.31 -23.15 30.45
CA LYS A 114 -4.51 -23.49 31.23
C LYS A 114 -4.24 -23.97 32.67
N THR A 115 -2.98 -24.14 33.08
CA THR A 115 -2.64 -24.50 34.46
C THR A 115 -2.93 -23.30 35.37
N PRO A 116 -3.93 -23.38 36.26
CA PRO A 116 -4.55 -22.19 36.83
C PRO A 116 -3.63 -21.41 37.77
N SER A 117 -3.62 -20.09 37.59
CA SER A 117 -3.27 -19.14 38.65
C SER A 117 -4.37 -19.12 39.71
N PRO A 118 -4.04 -18.98 41.02
CA PRO A 118 -5.03 -18.85 42.09
C PRO A 118 -6.05 -17.72 41.88
N THR A 119 -5.72 -16.72 41.04
CA THR A 119 -6.53 -15.51 40.81
C THR A 119 -7.37 -15.55 39.53
N GLY A 120 -7.30 -16.63 38.74
CA GLY A 120 -7.95 -16.70 37.42
C GLY A 120 -7.32 -15.79 36.35
N ARG A 121 -6.21 -15.11 36.65
CA ARG A 121 -5.40 -14.34 35.70
C ARG A 121 -3.96 -14.85 35.71
N ALA A 122 -3.36 -14.97 34.54
CA ALA A 122 -1.95 -15.34 34.44
C ALA A 122 -1.06 -14.29 35.12
N THR A 123 -0.14 -14.74 35.98
CA THR A 123 0.84 -13.85 36.60
C THR A 123 2.00 -13.57 35.64
N ARG A 124 2.77 -12.51 35.91
CA ARG A 124 3.95 -12.15 35.12
C ARG A 124 4.96 -13.30 35.07
N GLU A 125 5.17 -13.98 36.19
CA GLU A 125 6.09 -15.11 36.32
C GLU A 125 5.64 -16.29 35.45
N GLN A 126 4.33 -16.57 35.43
CA GLN A 126 3.76 -17.61 34.57
C GLN A 126 3.93 -17.28 33.08
N LEU A 127 3.66 -16.05 32.67
CA LEU A 127 3.83 -15.61 31.28
C LEU A 127 5.30 -15.65 30.86
N ASN A 128 6.21 -15.17 31.71
CA ASN A 128 7.66 -15.26 31.45
C ASN A 128 8.16 -16.70 31.37
N TYR A 129 7.65 -17.59 32.24
CA TYR A 129 7.95 -19.02 32.15
C TYR A 129 7.49 -19.60 30.82
N LEU A 130 6.25 -19.29 30.39
CA LEU A 130 5.73 -19.74 29.10
C LEU A 130 6.60 -19.24 27.95
N LEU A 131 6.95 -17.96 27.94
CA LEU A 131 7.82 -17.37 26.91
C LEU A 131 9.18 -18.07 26.85
N ALA A 132 9.85 -18.23 28.00
CA ALA A 132 11.16 -18.88 28.05
C ALA A 132 11.12 -20.35 27.58
N ARG A 133 10.07 -21.08 28.01
CA ARG A 133 9.95 -22.52 27.77
C ARG A 133 9.44 -22.85 26.36
N TYR A 134 8.43 -22.14 25.89
CA TYR A 134 7.64 -22.52 24.71
C TYR A 134 7.76 -21.57 23.52
N PHE A 135 8.37 -20.39 23.67
CA PHE A 135 8.52 -19.43 22.57
C PHE A 135 10.00 -19.24 22.22
N ALA A 136 10.29 -19.18 20.94
CA ALA A 136 11.59 -18.79 20.39
C ALA A 136 11.74 -17.26 20.40
N LYS A 137 12.91 -16.76 19.98
CA LYS A 137 13.10 -15.33 19.81
C LYS A 137 12.40 -14.87 18.54
N VAL A 138 12.03 -13.60 18.53
CA VAL A 138 11.54 -12.94 17.32
C VAL A 138 12.63 -13.04 16.25
N GLY A 139 12.24 -13.48 15.04
CA GLY A 139 13.15 -13.68 13.92
C GLY A 139 13.79 -15.08 13.82
N ASP A 140 13.59 -15.97 14.80
CA ASP A 140 14.05 -17.37 14.70
C ASP A 140 13.29 -18.17 13.61
N ASP A 141 12.25 -17.58 13.00
CA ASP A 141 11.53 -18.08 11.83
C ASP A 141 12.13 -17.62 10.48
N LEU A 142 13.24 -16.89 10.51
CA LEU A 142 13.93 -16.36 9.34
C LEU A 142 15.41 -16.72 9.36
N GLU A 143 15.96 -16.89 8.17
CA GLU A 143 17.40 -17.05 7.96
C GLU A 143 17.94 -15.85 7.17
N LYS A 144 19.13 -15.35 7.53
CA LYS A 144 19.84 -14.37 6.71
C LYS A 144 20.13 -15.01 5.35
N TRP A 145 19.86 -14.27 4.28
CA TRP A 145 20.14 -14.69 2.92
C TRP A 145 20.84 -13.55 2.20
N ILE A 146 21.97 -13.84 1.56
CA ILE A 146 22.65 -12.89 0.68
C ILE A 146 22.17 -13.23 -0.74
N PRO A 147 21.61 -12.25 -1.47
CA PRO A 147 21.13 -12.50 -2.82
C PRO A 147 22.25 -13.01 -3.74
N GLU A 148 21.98 -14.08 -4.47
CA GLU A 148 22.97 -14.75 -5.34
C GLU A 148 23.32 -13.93 -6.58
N ASP A 149 22.39 -13.09 -7.03
CA ASP A 149 22.54 -12.18 -8.15
C ASP A 149 23.02 -10.78 -7.73
N TRP A 150 23.44 -10.62 -6.47
CA TRP A 150 24.11 -9.40 -6.03
C TRP A 150 25.55 -9.39 -6.53
N THR A 151 25.93 -8.36 -7.27
CA THR A 151 27.30 -8.16 -7.78
C THR A 151 27.74 -6.73 -7.55
N GLU A 152 29.03 -6.52 -7.25
CA GLU A 152 29.58 -5.16 -7.17
C GLU A 152 29.32 -4.40 -8.49
N PRO A 153 28.83 -3.16 -8.45
CA PRO A 153 28.58 -2.38 -9.67
C PRO A 153 29.88 -2.17 -10.46
N ASP A 154 29.92 -2.68 -11.69
CA ASP A 154 31.04 -2.47 -12.62
C ASP A 154 30.76 -1.30 -13.58
N GLN A 155 31.69 -1.07 -14.53
CA GLN A 155 31.59 0.02 -15.50
C GLN A 155 30.34 -0.02 -16.39
N ASP A 156 29.76 -1.21 -16.62
CA ASP A 156 28.61 -1.42 -17.49
C ASP A 156 27.28 -1.34 -16.71
N SER A 157 27.33 -1.34 -15.37
CA SER A 157 26.17 -1.27 -14.50
C SER A 157 25.29 -0.05 -14.75
N LEU A 158 23.98 -0.20 -14.54
CA LEU A 158 23.02 0.91 -14.60
C LEU A 158 23.37 2.05 -13.64
N LEU A 159 23.95 1.73 -12.48
CA LEU A 159 24.30 2.71 -11.44
C LEU A 159 25.48 3.63 -11.84
N THR A 160 26.37 3.20 -12.74
CA THR A 160 27.48 4.05 -13.21
C THR A 160 27.05 5.15 -14.17
N ARG A 161 25.79 5.10 -14.64
CA ARG A 161 25.20 6.15 -15.48
C ARG A 161 25.02 7.47 -14.71
N ILE A 162 24.90 7.40 -13.38
CA ILE A 162 24.84 8.56 -12.49
C ILE A 162 26.14 9.36 -12.63
N LYS A 163 26.00 10.64 -13.00
CA LYS A 163 27.13 11.50 -13.40
C LYS A 163 27.82 12.17 -12.22
N ASP A 164 27.06 12.54 -11.21
CA ASP A 164 27.61 13.14 -9.99
C ASP A 164 28.29 12.06 -9.14
N GLY A 165 29.51 12.35 -8.67
CA GLY A 165 30.31 11.39 -7.91
C GLY A 165 29.69 11.01 -6.57
N ALA A 166 29.19 12.00 -5.82
CA ALA A 166 28.59 11.79 -4.50
C ALA A 166 27.26 11.03 -4.62
N LEU A 167 26.42 11.36 -5.61
CA LEU A 167 25.18 10.60 -5.84
C LEU A 167 25.44 9.17 -6.31
N ARG A 168 26.50 8.94 -7.08
CA ARG A 168 26.89 7.59 -7.51
C ARG A 168 27.38 6.76 -6.33
N GLU A 169 28.22 7.33 -5.47
CA GLU A 169 28.67 6.67 -4.23
C GLU A 169 27.48 6.37 -3.30
N PHE A 170 26.55 7.32 -3.17
CA PHE A 170 25.31 7.11 -2.43
C PHE A 170 24.48 5.96 -3.02
N ALA A 171 24.31 5.90 -4.34
CA ALA A 171 23.61 4.80 -4.99
C ALA A 171 24.31 3.44 -4.81
N PHE A 172 25.64 3.39 -4.85
CA PHE A 172 26.41 2.18 -4.55
C PHE A 172 26.22 1.72 -3.11
N ALA A 173 26.19 2.66 -2.16
CA ALA A 173 25.94 2.35 -0.76
C ALA A 173 24.51 1.79 -0.57
N LEU A 174 23.49 2.38 -1.23
CA LEU A 174 22.13 1.83 -1.24
C LEU A 174 22.07 0.42 -1.84
N HIS A 175 22.77 0.19 -2.95
CA HIS A 175 22.89 -1.14 -3.56
C HIS A 175 23.53 -2.16 -2.59
N GLY A 176 24.52 -1.74 -1.80
CA GLY A 176 25.15 -2.58 -0.76
C GLY A 176 24.16 -3.08 0.30
N THR A 177 23.14 -2.28 0.64
CA THR A 177 22.16 -2.62 1.68
C THR A 177 21.30 -3.84 1.35
N TRP A 178 21.16 -4.22 0.06
CA TRP A 178 20.38 -5.40 -0.32
C TRP A 178 20.90 -6.70 0.30
N LYS A 179 22.22 -6.79 0.54
CA LYS A 179 22.85 -7.92 1.23
C LYS A 179 22.40 -8.06 2.69
N ASP A 180 22.09 -6.94 3.34
CA ASP A 180 21.70 -6.92 4.75
C ASP A 180 20.21 -7.14 4.96
N LEU A 181 19.41 -6.80 3.94
CA LEU A 181 17.95 -6.92 3.95
C LEU A 181 17.45 -8.26 3.41
N GLY A 182 18.32 -9.09 2.82
CA GLY A 182 17.93 -10.40 2.28
C GLY A 182 17.58 -11.42 3.38
N ARG A 183 16.40 -12.03 3.27
CA ARG A 183 15.90 -13.07 4.17
C ARG A 183 15.30 -14.22 3.38
N LYS A 184 15.29 -15.40 3.98
CA LYS A 184 14.47 -16.55 3.55
C LYS A 184 13.76 -17.14 4.75
N THR A 185 12.61 -17.77 4.53
CA THR A 185 11.88 -18.43 5.62
C THR A 185 12.66 -19.64 6.10
N ALA A 186 12.78 -19.81 7.42
CA ALA A 186 13.42 -21.00 8.00
C ALA A 186 12.66 -22.28 7.63
N ALA A 187 13.35 -23.43 7.57
CA ALA A 187 12.74 -24.71 7.23
C ALA A 187 11.55 -25.08 8.15
N SER A 188 11.66 -24.73 9.43
CA SER A 188 10.61 -24.94 10.45
C SER A 188 9.26 -24.31 10.08
N VAL A 189 9.26 -23.17 9.37
CA VAL A 189 8.03 -22.49 8.93
C VAL A 189 7.25 -23.36 7.94
N LYS A 190 7.94 -24.16 7.13
CA LYS A 190 7.33 -25.10 6.19
C LYS A 190 6.94 -26.41 6.87
N GLU A 191 7.79 -26.91 7.77
CA GLU A 191 7.62 -28.20 8.45
C GLU A 191 6.52 -28.17 9.52
N PHE A 192 6.39 -27.06 10.25
CA PHE A 192 5.48 -26.88 11.38
C PHE A 192 4.70 -25.56 11.27
N PRO A 193 3.88 -25.35 10.21
CA PRO A 193 3.28 -24.05 9.91
C PRO A 193 2.38 -23.48 11.02
N ASP A 194 1.83 -24.33 11.89
CA ASP A 194 1.00 -23.96 13.04
C ASP A 194 1.82 -23.36 14.22
N ARG A 195 3.14 -23.54 14.21
CA ARG A 195 4.07 -22.99 15.21
C ARG A 195 4.58 -21.59 14.87
N HIS A 196 4.21 -21.04 13.71
CA HIS A 196 4.72 -19.78 13.23
C HIS A 196 3.56 -18.87 12.84
N SER A 197 3.65 -17.59 13.20
CA SER A 197 2.81 -16.60 12.53
C SER A 197 3.34 -16.25 11.14
N LEU A 198 4.63 -16.45 10.84
CA LEU A 198 5.18 -16.24 9.51
C LEU A 198 4.64 -17.32 8.56
N LEU A 199 4.18 -16.90 7.38
CA LEU A 199 3.76 -17.79 6.32
C LEU A 199 4.97 -18.13 5.44
N HIS A 200 5.17 -19.42 5.19
CA HIS A 200 6.20 -19.88 4.27
C HIS A 200 6.04 -19.24 2.89
N LEU A 201 7.16 -18.79 2.32
CA LEU A 201 7.29 -18.28 0.96
C LEU A 201 8.28 -19.14 0.18
N PRO A 202 8.01 -19.48 -1.09
CA PRO A 202 8.85 -20.38 -1.89
C PRO A 202 10.22 -19.79 -2.26
N HIS A 203 10.37 -18.47 -2.29
CA HIS A 203 11.61 -17.79 -2.63
C HIS A 203 12.09 -16.87 -1.51
N PRO A 204 13.41 -16.63 -1.40
CA PRO A 204 13.95 -15.56 -0.58
C PRO A 204 13.41 -14.19 -1.01
N PHE A 205 13.49 -13.21 -0.10
CA PHE A 205 12.93 -11.88 -0.28
C PHE A 205 13.74 -10.82 0.46
N ILE A 206 13.51 -9.56 0.10
CA ILE A 206 14.06 -8.39 0.78
C ILE A 206 13.04 -7.90 1.81
N VAL A 207 13.44 -7.78 3.08
CA VAL A 207 12.60 -7.15 4.12
C VAL A 207 12.66 -5.62 4.03
N HIS A 208 11.75 -4.94 4.74
CA HIS A 208 11.72 -3.49 4.76
C HIS A 208 12.87 -2.88 5.53
N ALA A 209 13.21 -3.40 6.70
CA ALA A 209 14.20 -2.80 7.58
C ALA A 209 15.15 -3.85 8.16
N ASN A 210 16.35 -3.42 8.54
CA ASN A 210 17.38 -4.32 9.07
C ASN A 210 16.97 -4.94 10.42
N GLY A 211 17.28 -6.23 10.58
CA GLY A 211 16.62 -7.11 11.57
C GLY A 211 17.03 -6.98 13.03
N GLU A 212 18.08 -6.24 13.39
CA GLU A 212 18.45 -6.05 14.81
C GLU A 212 17.46 -5.12 15.52
N ASP A 213 16.92 -4.12 14.81
CA ASP A 213 15.90 -3.17 15.30
C ASP A 213 14.60 -3.17 14.46
N GLY A 214 14.55 -3.93 13.37
CA GLY A 214 13.48 -3.88 12.37
C GLY A 214 12.20 -4.58 12.82
N ARG A 215 11.13 -3.82 13.05
CA ARG A 215 9.78 -4.32 13.36
C ARG A 215 9.18 -5.19 12.24
N THR A 216 9.51 -4.86 10.99
CA THR A 216 8.96 -5.47 9.77
C THR A 216 9.90 -6.56 9.22
N ARG A 217 9.54 -7.82 9.47
CA ARG A 217 10.39 -8.98 9.17
C ARG A 217 9.77 -9.90 8.11
N GLU A 218 8.70 -9.44 7.50
CA GLU A 218 7.91 -10.13 6.49
C GLU A 218 7.94 -9.34 5.17
N GLN A 219 7.77 -10.04 4.06
CA GLN A 219 7.55 -9.41 2.76
C GLN A 219 6.15 -8.77 2.76
N HIS A 220 6.08 -7.45 2.65
CA HIS A 220 4.81 -6.75 2.49
C HIS A 220 4.51 -6.45 1.03
N TYR A 221 3.23 -6.25 0.71
CA TYR A 221 2.79 -6.21 -0.66
C TYR A 221 3.14 -4.93 -1.43
N TRP A 222 2.46 -3.81 -1.16
CA TRP A 222 2.62 -2.62 -2.00
C TRP A 222 4.00 -1.97 -1.85
N GLU A 223 4.67 -2.09 -0.70
CA GLU A 223 6.02 -1.56 -0.51
C GLU A 223 7.05 -2.30 -1.38
N SER A 224 6.85 -3.61 -1.57
CA SER A 224 7.72 -4.41 -2.43
C SER A 224 7.73 -3.92 -3.87
N TYR A 225 6.72 -3.15 -4.32
CA TYR A 225 6.74 -2.54 -5.65
C TYR A 225 7.96 -1.62 -5.79
N TRP A 226 8.20 -0.76 -4.80
CA TRP A 226 9.32 0.17 -4.78
C TRP A 226 10.65 -0.57 -4.55
N THR A 227 10.67 -1.58 -3.67
CA THR A 227 11.85 -2.43 -3.48
C THR A 227 12.24 -3.15 -4.77
N ILE A 228 11.28 -3.73 -5.50
CA ILE A 228 11.50 -4.40 -6.78
C ILE A 228 12.06 -3.43 -7.82
N HIS A 229 11.59 -2.18 -7.90
CA HIS A 229 12.24 -1.15 -8.72
C HIS A 229 13.73 -1.03 -8.41
N GLY A 230 14.08 -0.84 -7.14
CA GLY A 230 15.48 -0.71 -6.71
C GLY A 230 16.33 -1.93 -7.05
N LEU A 231 15.77 -3.14 -6.90
CA LEU A 231 16.42 -4.39 -7.26
C LEU A 231 16.68 -4.52 -8.76
N LEU A 232 15.71 -4.12 -9.60
CA LEU A 232 15.85 -4.18 -11.05
C LEU A 232 16.89 -3.17 -11.57
N ILE A 233 16.98 -1.98 -10.95
CA ILE A 233 18.01 -0.97 -11.22
C ILE A 233 19.39 -1.45 -10.73
N SER A 234 19.40 -2.26 -9.67
CA SER A 234 20.58 -2.96 -9.16
C SER A 234 20.90 -4.24 -9.94
N GLU A 235 20.18 -4.52 -11.03
CA GLU A 235 20.38 -5.67 -11.92
C GLU A 235 20.17 -7.04 -11.22
N MET A 236 19.51 -7.04 -10.06
CA MET A 236 19.16 -8.22 -9.26
C MET A 236 17.85 -8.86 -9.73
N TYR A 237 17.85 -9.30 -10.99
CA TYR A 237 16.65 -9.78 -11.67
C TYR A 237 16.07 -11.07 -11.07
N SER A 238 16.91 -12.00 -10.60
CA SER A 238 16.43 -13.27 -10.03
C SER A 238 15.77 -13.06 -8.67
N THR A 239 16.30 -12.13 -7.86
CA THR A 239 15.73 -11.72 -6.59
C THR A 239 14.37 -11.05 -6.79
N ALA A 240 14.29 -10.09 -7.72
CA ALA A 240 13.02 -9.44 -8.07
C ALA A 240 11.97 -10.47 -8.56
N LYS A 241 12.38 -11.39 -9.45
CA LYS A 241 11.51 -12.48 -9.95
C LYS A 241 10.99 -13.36 -8.81
N GLY A 242 11.85 -13.76 -7.87
CA GLY A 242 11.48 -14.56 -6.70
C GLY A 242 10.46 -13.87 -5.81
N MET A 243 10.65 -12.58 -5.54
CA MET A 243 9.69 -11.77 -4.77
C MET A 243 8.32 -11.67 -5.45
N ILE A 244 8.27 -11.55 -6.77
CA ILE A 244 7.01 -11.56 -7.55
C ILE A 244 6.33 -12.94 -7.45
N LEU A 245 7.09 -14.03 -7.58
CA LEU A 245 6.58 -15.40 -7.45
C LEU A 245 6.05 -15.71 -6.03
N ASN A 246 6.62 -15.08 -5.00
CA ASN A 246 6.07 -15.16 -3.65
C ASN A 246 4.65 -14.62 -3.58
N PHE A 247 4.36 -13.47 -4.21
CA PHE A 247 3.01 -12.92 -4.26
C PHE A 247 2.03 -13.79 -5.05
N ALA A 248 2.47 -14.39 -6.16
CA ALA A 248 1.70 -15.39 -6.88
C ALA A 248 1.28 -16.55 -5.96
N SER A 249 2.22 -17.07 -5.16
CA SER A 249 1.95 -18.14 -4.19
C SER A 249 0.97 -17.74 -3.08
N LEU A 250 0.89 -16.45 -2.73
CA LEU A 250 -0.06 -15.92 -1.76
C LEU A 250 -1.46 -15.81 -2.38
N ILE A 251 -1.57 -15.33 -3.62
CA ILE A 251 -2.84 -15.29 -4.35
C ILE A 251 -3.40 -16.69 -4.61
N ASP A 252 -2.55 -17.68 -4.88
CA ASP A 252 -2.99 -19.05 -5.02
C ASP A 252 -3.66 -19.58 -3.74
N ARG A 253 -3.07 -19.27 -2.58
CA ARG A 253 -3.58 -19.68 -1.27
C ARG A 253 -4.80 -18.88 -0.78
N PHE A 254 -4.82 -17.56 -1.00
CA PHE A 254 -5.77 -16.66 -0.35
C PHE A 254 -6.73 -15.93 -1.33
N GLY A 255 -6.46 -15.98 -2.63
CA GLY A 255 -7.24 -15.28 -3.66
C GLY A 255 -6.83 -13.82 -3.90
N TYR A 256 -5.99 -13.28 -3.03
CA TYR A 256 -5.37 -11.96 -3.08
C TYR A 256 -4.03 -12.01 -2.36
N VAL A 257 -3.24 -10.94 -2.43
CA VAL A 257 -2.03 -10.81 -1.60
C VAL A 257 -2.40 -10.17 -0.26
N PRO A 258 -2.19 -10.85 0.89
CA PRO A 258 -2.30 -10.24 2.20
C PRO A 258 -1.28 -9.10 2.38
N MET A 259 -1.52 -8.18 3.31
CA MET A 259 -0.60 -7.06 3.60
C MET A 259 0.86 -7.47 3.76
N GLY A 260 1.11 -8.59 4.44
CA GLY A 260 2.40 -9.27 4.44
C GLY A 260 2.25 -10.76 4.70
N ASN A 261 3.34 -11.53 4.61
CA ASN A 261 3.29 -12.98 4.80
C ASN A 261 3.23 -13.41 6.28
N ARG A 262 2.27 -12.89 7.05
CA ARG A 262 1.95 -13.33 8.42
C ARG A 262 0.49 -13.78 8.52
N MET A 263 0.21 -14.77 9.36
CA MET A 263 -1.13 -15.34 9.57
C MET A 263 -2.15 -14.28 9.96
N TYR A 264 -1.77 -13.36 10.84
CA TYR A 264 -2.65 -12.30 11.29
C TYR A 264 -2.94 -11.24 10.22
N TYR A 265 -2.32 -11.31 9.03
CA TYR A 265 -2.66 -10.49 7.86
C TYR A 265 -3.60 -11.18 6.86
N GLN A 266 -3.91 -12.47 7.03
CA GLN A 266 -4.62 -13.27 6.01
C GLN A 266 -5.96 -12.68 5.55
N ASN A 267 -6.69 -11.98 6.42
CA ASN A 267 -7.97 -11.32 6.12
C ASN A 267 -7.85 -9.82 5.80
N ARG A 268 -6.65 -9.34 5.44
CA ARG A 268 -6.39 -7.95 5.06
C ARG A 268 -5.63 -7.90 3.73
N PRO A 269 -6.33 -7.74 2.58
CA PRO A 269 -5.68 -7.42 1.31
C PRO A 269 -4.97 -6.07 1.40
N HIS A 270 -4.16 -5.76 0.40
CA HIS A 270 -3.39 -4.53 0.33
C HIS A 270 -3.34 -3.99 -1.11
N PRO A 271 -3.10 -2.69 -1.37
CA PRO A 271 -3.10 -2.10 -2.71
C PRO A 271 -2.52 -2.98 -3.84
N PRO A 272 -3.30 -3.31 -4.89
CA PRO A 272 -2.94 -4.30 -5.88
C PRO A 272 -1.91 -3.78 -6.88
N LEU A 273 -0.65 -4.18 -6.69
CA LEU A 273 0.48 -3.76 -7.52
C LEU A 273 1.20 -4.93 -8.22
N LEU A 274 0.75 -6.18 -8.09
CA LEU A 274 1.41 -7.33 -8.72
C LEU A 274 1.52 -7.17 -10.25
N ALA A 275 0.44 -6.75 -10.91
CA ALA A 275 0.48 -6.50 -12.36
C ALA A 275 1.53 -5.44 -12.73
N ALA A 276 1.68 -4.41 -11.90
CA ALA A 276 2.69 -3.38 -12.10
C ALA A 276 4.11 -3.92 -11.88
N MET A 277 4.33 -4.76 -10.87
CA MET A 277 5.62 -5.43 -10.63
C MET A 277 6.04 -6.32 -11.81
N VAL A 278 5.11 -7.09 -12.38
CA VAL A 278 5.37 -7.93 -13.56
C VAL A 278 5.69 -7.08 -14.78
N HIS A 279 4.96 -5.99 -14.98
CA HIS A 279 5.23 -5.04 -16.05
C HIS A 279 6.61 -4.39 -15.91
N LEU A 280 7.02 -4.01 -14.70
CA LEU A 280 8.37 -3.49 -14.43
C LEU A 280 9.45 -4.51 -14.74
N TYR A 281 9.28 -5.74 -14.26
CA TYR A 281 10.19 -6.84 -14.53
C TYR A 281 10.38 -7.02 -16.03
N TRP A 282 9.28 -7.11 -16.78
CA TRP A 282 9.29 -7.20 -18.24
C TRP A 282 10.12 -6.11 -18.91
N HIS A 283 9.96 -4.83 -18.52
CA HIS A 283 10.71 -3.74 -19.15
C HIS A 283 12.21 -3.79 -18.91
N HIS A 284 12.66 -4.37 -17.79
CA HIS A 284 14.09 -4.49 -17.49
C HIS A 284 14.74 -5.72 -18.13
N VAL A 285 14.00 -6.83 -18.27
CA VAL A 285 14.59 -8.09 -18.77
C VAL A 285 14.28 -8.36 -20.24
N LYS A 286 13.40 -7.58 -20.88
CA LYS A 286 13.11 -7.74 -22.30
C LYS A 286 14.35 -7.37 -23.13
N SER A 287 14.82 -8.32 -23.93
CA SER A 287 15.61 -8.06 -25.12
C SER A 287 14.76 -8.40 -26.34
N GLU A 288 15.15 -7.94 -27.54
CA GLU A 288 14.38 -8.15 -28.78
C GLU A 288 14.10 -9.64 -29.13
N ALA A 289 14.67 -10.61 -28.40
CA ALA A 289 14.53 -12.05 -28.62
C ALA A 289 14.09 -12.88 -27.39
N ASN A 290 13.70 -12.27 -26.26
CA ASN A 290 13.59 -13.01 -24.98
C ASN A 290 12.24 -13.71 -24.75
N LYS A 291 12.17 -15.02 -25.07
CA LYS A 291 11.03 -15.90 -24.78
C LYS A 291 10.75 -16.11 -23.28
N ASP A 292 11.74 -15.92 -22.41
CA ASP A 292 11.59 -16.21 -20.97
C ASP A 292 10.74 -15.17 -20.24
N ALA A 293 10.84 -13.91 -20.67
CA ALA A 293 10.02 -12.82 -20.14
C ALA A 293 8.53 -13.02 -20.49
N GLU A 294 8.26 -13.53 -21.70
CA GLU A 294 6.90 -13.81 -22.18
C GLU A 294 6.32 -15.02 -21.43
N ALA A 295 7.13 -16.07 -21.29
CA ALA A 295 6.77 -17.23 -20.48
C ALA A 295 6.46 -16.84 -19.03
N PHE A 296 7.22 -15.90 -18.44
CA PHE A 296 6.96 -15.42 -17.09
C PHE A 296 5.62 -14.69 -16.96
N ILE A 297 5.28 -13.80 -17.90
CA ILE A 297 3.95 -13.17 -17.97
C ILE A 297 2.86 -14.24 -18.06
N LYS A 298 3.03 -15.21 -18.98
CA LYS A 298 2.06 -16.29 -19.19
C LYS A 298 1.82 -17.11 -17.92
N THR A 299 2.87 -17.38 -17.14
CA THR A 299 2.77 -18.07 -15.85
C THR A 299 1.98 -17.27 -14.81
N LEU A 300 2.13 -15.94 -14.79
CA LEU A 300 1.52 -15.09 -13.75
C LEU A 300 0.14 -14.56 -14.10
N LEU A 301 -0.25 -14.57 -15.38
CA LEU A 301 -1.53 -14.02 -15.82
C LEU A 301 -2.76 -14.61 -15.10
N PRO A 302 -2.84 -15.93 -14.82
CA PRO A 302 -3.96 -16.50 -14.07
C PRO A 302 -4.08 -15.94 -12.65
N VAL A 303 -2.96 -15.75 -11.93
CA VAL A 303 -2.98 -15.25 -10.55
C VAL A 303 -3.29 -13.75 -10.50
N ILE A 304 -2.75 -12.96 -11.44
CA ILE A 304 -3.10 -11.52 -11.54
C ILE A 304 -4.60 -11.37 -11.81
N THR A 305 -5.15 -12.19 -12.70
CA THR A 305 -6.59 -12.18 -13.00
C THR A 305 -7.43 -12.63 -11.80
N LYS A 306 -6.94 -13.58 -11.00
CA LYS A 306 -7.59 -14.03 -9.76
C LYS A 306 -7.66 -12.91 -8.73
N GLU A 307 -6.57 -12.19 -8.51
CA GLU A 307 -6.55 -11.03 -7.61
C GLU A 307 -7.45 -9.89 -8.12
N TYR A 308 -7.39 -9.57 -9.41
CA TYR A 308 -8.28 -8.57 -10.01
C TYR A 308 -9.76 -8.95 -9.79
N ARG A 309 -10.12 -10.23 -9.94
CA ARG A 309 -11.47 -10.72 -9.66
C ARG A 309 -11.86 -10.48 -8.20
N PHE A 310 -10.99 -10.77 -7.24
CA PHE A 310 -11.25 -10.50 -5.81
C PHE A 310 -11.64 -9.04 -5.59
N TRP A 311 -10.90 -8.08 -6.15
CA TRP A 311 -11.24 -6.66 -6.01
C TRP A 311 -12.61 -6.34 -6.61
N MET A 312 -12.89 -6.88 -7.81
CA MET A 312 -14.14 -6.66 -8.53
C MET A 312 -15.36 -7.39 -7.96
N THR A 313 -15.18 -8.35 -7.04
CA THR A 313 -16.28 -9.06 -6.39
C THR A 313 -16.46 -8.68 -4.92
N SER A 314 -15.37 -8.53 -4.18
CA SER A 314 -15.36 -8.46 -2.71
C SER A 314 -15.17 -7.06 -2.16
N ARG A 315 -14.69 -6.12 -2.99
CA ARG A 315 -14.39 -4.73 -2.61
C ARG A 315 -15.04 -3.70 -3.54
N VAL A 316 -16.00 -4.13 -4.36
CA VAL A 316 -16.76 -3.30 -5.30
C VAL A 316 -17.91 -2.56 -4.62
N VAL A 317 -18.22 -1.36 -5.11
CA VAL A 317 -19.33 -0.53 -4.64
C VAL A 317 -19.83 0.39 -5.76
N ASP A 318 -21.15 0.56 -5.85
CA ASP A 318 -21.76 1.50 -6.78
C ASP A 318 -21.85 2.89 -6.15
N VAL A 319 -21.40 3.90 -6.90
CA VAL A 319 -21.35 5.31 -6.50
C VAL A 319 -22.22 6.11 -7.44
N VAL A 320 -23.15 6.90 -6.89
CA VAL A 320 -24.05 7.74 -7.68
C VAL A 320 -23.62 9.20 -7.61
N VAL A 321 -23.21 9.76 -8.74
CA VAL A 321 -22.83 11.17 -8.90
C VAL A 321 -23.62 11.76 -10.07
N ASP A 322 -24.29 12.88 -9.85
CA ASP A 322 -25.09 13.59 -10.86
C ASP A 322 -26.09 12.69 -11.62
N GLY A 323 -26.72 11.75 -10.89
CA GLY A 323 -27.70 10.81 -11.44
C GLY A 323 -27.10 9.66 -12.27
N LYS A 324 -25.78 9.58 -12.40
CA LYS A 324 -25.05 8.46 -13.04
C LYS A 324 -24.48 7.52 -11.99
N THR A 325 -24.52 6.23 -12.28
CA THR A 325 -23.95 5.19 -11.41
C THR A 325 -22.61 4.73 -11.96
N PHE A 326 -21.59 4.72 -11.10
CA PHE A 326 -20.23 4.29 -11.39
C PHE A 326 -19.85 3.13 -10.48
N THR A 327 -19.30 2.06 -11.04
CA THR A 327 -18.79 0.93 -10.28
C THR A 327 -17.32 1.18 -9.93
N LEU A 328 -17.05 1.37 -8.64
CA LEU A 328 -15.73 1.67 -8.08
C LEU A 328 -15.40 0.67 -6.96
N ASN A 329 -14.22 0.82 -6.36
CA ASN A 329 -13.76 -0.05 -5.28
C ASN A 329 -13.41 0.75 -4.03
N ARG A 330 -13.52 0.12 -2.86
CA ARG A 330 -13.15 0.69 -1.55
C ARG A 330 -12.37 -0.32 -0.70
N TYR A 331 -11.59 0.19 0.25
CA TYR A 331 -11.07 -0.64 1.33
C TYR A 331 -12.19 -0.91 2.33
N LYS A 332 -12.31 -2.16 2.78
CA LYS A 332 -13.40 -2.58 3.66
C LYS A 332 -12.91 -3.70 4.56
N GLY A 333 -12.41 -3.31 5.73
CA GLY A 333 -11.91 -4.25 6.72
C GLY A 333 -13.02 -5.15 7.24
N THR A 334 -12.68 -6.42 7.48
CA THR A 334 -13.63 -7.46 7.92
C THR A 334 -13.46 -7.84 9.40
N LEU A 335 -12.46 -7.28 10.08
CA LEU A 335 -12.18 -7.60 11.48
C LEU A 335 -13.20 -6.95 12.40
N THR A 336 -13.63 -7.69 13.42
CA THR A 336 -14.48 -7.19 14.51
C THR A 336 -13.81 -7.30 15.88
N LYS A 337 -12.51 -7.63 15.87
CA LYS A 337 -11.61 -7.76 17.02
C LYS A 337 -10.34 -6.94 16.76
N PRO A 338 -9.57 -6.61 17.82
CA PRO A 338 -8.28 -5.91 17.68
C PRO A 338 -7.32 -6.63 16.73
N ARG A 339 -6.53 -5.88 15.97
CA ARG A 339 -5.42 -6.42 15.18
C ARG A 339 -4.35 -7.01 16.12
N PRO A 340 -3.91 -8.26 15.94
CA PRO A 340 -2.94 -8.89 16.86
C PRO A 340 -1.61 -8.15 16.95
N GLU A 341 -1.15 -7.52 15.88
CA GLU A 341 0.09 -6.74 15.82
C GLU A 341 0.00 -5.34 16.44
N SER A 342 -1.22 -4.87 16.74
CA SER A 342 -1.54 -3.58 17.37
C SER A 342 -2.66 -3.75 18.41
N TYR A 343 -2.61 -4.85 19.16
CA TYR A 343 -3.75 -5.35 19.95
C TYR A 343 -4.17 -4.37 21.05
N ARG A 344 -3.21 -3.86 21.82
CA ARG A 344 -3.49 -2.91 22.91
C ARG A 344 -3.96 -1.57 22.35
N GLU A 345 -3.30 -1.13 21.30
CA GLU A 345 -3.53 0.16 20.64
C GLU A 345 -4.98 0.21 20.12
N ASP A 346 -5.41 -0.84 19.41
CA ASP A 346 -6.78 -0.98 18.92
C ASP A 346 -7.81 -1.07 20.07
N LEU A 347 -7.52 -1.82 21.14
CA LEU A 347 -8.39 -1.88 22.32
C LEU A 347 -8.60 -0.51 22.96
N ASP A 348 -7.52 0.25 23.13
CA ASP A 348 -7.58 1.59 23.74
C ASP A 348 -8.29 2.59 22.83
N ASN A 349 -8.06 2.51 21.52
CA ASN A 349 -8.76 3.32 20.52
C ASN A 349 -10.26 3.05 20.53
N VAL A 350 -10.67 1.78 20.49
CA VAL A 350 -12.09 1.40 20.53
C VAL A 350 -12.74 1.75 21.87
N LYS A 351 -12.08 1.47 22.99
CA LYS A 351 -12.59 1.81 24.34
C LYS A 351 -12.85 3.31 24.49
N ARG A 352 -11.99 4.17 23.93
CA ARG A 352 -12.18 5.63 23.89
C ARG A 352 -13.33 6.01 22.96
N ALA A 353 -13.38 5.41 21.77
CA ALA A 353 -14.39 5.68 20.74
C ALA A 353 -15.83 5.45 21.24
N VAL A 354 -16.07 4.32 21.92
CA VAL A 354 -17.43 3.94 22.34
C VAL A 354 -17.76 4.33 23.79
N ARG A 355 -16.91 5.12 24.45
CA ARG A 355 -17.05 5.46 25.88
C ARG A 355 -18.42 6.06 26.23
N GLN A 356 -19.00 6.84 25.32
CA GLN A 356 -20.29 7.51 25.52
C GLN A 356 -21.50 6.65 25.12
N VAL A 357 -21.29 5.50 24.48
CA VAL A 357 -22.36 4.59 24.07
C VAL A 357 -22.80 3.76 25.28
N LYS A 358 -23.95 4.13 25.85
CA LYS A 358 -24.49 3.53 27.08
C LYS A 358 -25.23 2.21 26.84
N ASP A 359 -25.91 2.07 25.71
CA ASP A 359 -26.62 0.85 25.37
C ASP A 359 -25.64 -0.25 24.94
N LEU A 360 -25.75 -1.44 25.56
CA LEU A 360 -24.75 -2.49 25.39
C LEU A 360 -24.76 -3.11 23.98
N ALA A 361 -25.94 -3.27 23.37
CA ALA A 361 -26.04 -3.84 22.03
C ALA A 361 -25.52 -2.87 20.97
N HIS A 362 -25.90 -1.59 21.07
CA HIS A 362 -25.35 -0.54 20.21
C HIS A 362 -23.85 -0.35 20.43
N ARG A 363 -23.38 -0.49 21.67
CA ARG A 363 -21.95 -0.43 21.99
C ARG A 363 -21.18 -1.52 21.27
N LYS A 364 -21.60 -2.79 21.36
CA LYS A 364 -20.93 -3.89 20.67
C LYS A 364 -20.84 -3.64 19.16
N SER A 365 -21.96 -3.27 18.53
CA SER A 365 -21.99 -2.95 17.10
C SER A 365 -21.05 -1.78 16.75
N ALA A 366 -21.00 -0.74 17.60
CA ALA A 366 -20.06 0.37 17.42
C ALA A 366 -18.59 -0.06 17.58
N GLU A 367 -18.27 -0.95 18.53
CA GLU A 367 -16.92 -1.50 18.70
C GLU A 367 -16.49 -2.27 17.45
N GLU A 368 -17.34 -3.18 16.96
CA GLU A 368 -17.08 -3.98 15.75
C GLU A 368 -16.88 -3.10 14.51
N LYS A 369 -17.70 -2.04 14.35
CA LYS A 369 -17.57 -1.07 13.27
C LYS A 369 -16.25 -0.29 13.33
N VAL A 370 -15.78 0.11 14.52
CA VAL A 370 -14.49 0.80 14.66
C VAL A 370 -13.33 -0.13 14.32
N TYR A 371 -13.34 -1.39 14.81
CA TYR A 371 -12.33 -2.39 14.42
C TYR A 371 -12.29 -2.62 12.90
N SER A 372 -13.45 -2.74 12.27
CA SER A 372 -13.55 -2.93 10.82
C SER A 372 -12.97 -1.75 10.04
N ASN A 373 -13.22 -0.51 10.48
CA ASN A 373 -12.66 0.68 9.82
C ASN A 373 -11.16 0.87 10.08
N ILE A 374 -10.68 0.51 11.27
CA ILE A 374 -9.24 0.40 11.56
C ILE A 374 -8.58 -0.61 10.62
N ALA A 375 -9.15 -1.80 10.49
CA ALA A 375 -8.66 -2.82 9.58
C ALA A 375 -8.72 -2.35 8.12
N GLY A 376 -9.76 -1.61 7.71
CA GLY A 376 -9.85 -1.01 6.38
C GLY A 376 -8.80 0.07 6.12
N ALA A 377 -8.43 0.86 7.14
CA ALA A 377 -7.31 1.80 7.03
C ALA A 377 -5.97 1.05 6.88
N SER A 378 -5.80 -0.06 7.59
CA SER A 378 -4.66 -0.97 7.43
C SER A 378 -4.60 -1.59 6.02
N GLU A 379 -5.73 -2.07 5.48
CA GLU A 379 -5.82 -2.58 4.09
C GLU A 379 -5.37 -1.54 3.04
N SER A 380 -5.47 -0.24 3.37
CA SER A 380 -5.12 0.83 2.43
C SER A 380 -3.62 1.10 2.33
N GLY A 381 -2.83 0.65 3.31
CA GLY A 381 -1.44 1.07 3.53
C GLY A 381 -1.29 2.41 4.27
N TRP A 382 -2.36 3.19 4.43
CA TRP A 382 -2.36 4.49 5.10
C TRP A 382 -2.81 4.38 6.57
N GLU A 383 -2.16 3.50 7.35
CA GLU A 383 -2.42 3.31 8.77
C GLU A 383 -1.48 4.20 9.64
N PHE A 384 -1.95 5.17 10.41
CA PHE A 384 -3.21 5.90 10.17
C PHE A 384 -2.97 7.21 9.43
N SER A 385 -4.07 7.73 8.88
CA SER A 385 -4.15 9.03 8.26
C SER A 385 -5.45 9.71 8.67
N THR A 386 -5.44 11.03 8.83
CA THR A 386 -6.62 11.88 8.97
C THR A 386 -7.61 11.69 7.81
N ARG A 387 -7.10 11.20 6.66
CA ARG A 387 -7.86 10.83 5.45
C ARG A 387 -9.11 10.00 5.76
N TRP A 388 -9.00 9.09 6.71
CA TRP A 388 -10.03 8.09 7.01
C TRP A 388 -11.05 8.54 8.06
N PHE A 389 -10.90 9.74 8.61
CA PHE A 389 -11.75 10.25 9.67
C PHE A 389 -12.81 11.21 9.12
N ASP A 390 -13.94 11.31 9.85
CA ASP A 390 -15.05 12.15 9.43
C ASP A 390 -14.68 13.62 9.25
N LYS A 391 -13.94 14.16 10.21
CA LYS A 391 -13.44 15.53 10.21
C LYS A 391 -11.92 15.51 10.38
N PRO A 392 -11.15 15.52 9.29
CA PRO A 392 -9.70 15.34 9.32
C PRO A 392 -8.96 16.28 10.29
N SER A 393 -9.36 17.55 10.36
CA SER A 393 -8.73 18.56 11.23
C SER A 393 -9.34 18.66 12.63
N ALA A 394 -10.30 17.81 12.98
CA ALA A 394 -11.04 17.89 14.25
C ALA A 394 -11.41 16.50 14.80
N ILE A 395 -10.48 15.55 14.70
CA ILE A 395 -10.64 14.18 15.21
C ILE A 395 -10.77 14.21 16.73
N LYS A 396 -11.83 13.60 17.26
CA LYS A 396 -12.04 13.49 18.72
C LYS A 396 -11.60 12.14 19.24
N SER A 397 -11.81 11.10 18.44
CA SER A 397 -11.42 9.72 18.75
C SER A 397 -11.49 8.86 17.50
N PHE A 398 -11.06 7.60 17.60
CA PHE A 398 -11.29 6.59 16.58
C PHE A 398 -12.77 6.26 16.35
N GLY A 399 -13.71 6.81 17.12
CA GLY A 399 -15.14 6.74 16.78
C GLY A 399 -15.49 7.49 15.50
N ASP A 400 -14.62 8.42 15.06
CA ASP A 400 -14.81 9.20 13.84
C ASP A 400 -14.20 8.49 12.60
N ILE A 401 -13.52 7.34 12.75
CA ILE A 401 -12.91 6.61 11.62
C ILE A 401 -13.99 5.89 10.80
N ARG A 402 -13.96 6.07 9.48
CA ARG A 402 -14.98 5.55 8.55
C ARG A 402 -14.42 5.21 7.17
N THR A 403 -13.27 4.54 7.13
CA THR A 403 -12.58 4.07 5.91
C THR A 403 -13.53 3.40 4.91
N GLU A 404 -14.28 2.40 5.38
CA GLU A 404 -15.70 2.21 5.13
C GLU A 404 -16.40 2.95 3.99
N ASP A 405 -16.64 4.21 4.30
CA ASP A 405 -17.56 5.12 3.64
C ASP A 405 -16.80 6.12 2.76
N ILE A 406 -15.51 5.87 2.52
CA ILE A 406 -14.63 6.69 1.69
C ILE A 406 -14.22 5.84 0.49
N ILE A 407 -14.55 6.30 -0.71
CA ILE A 407 -14.08 5.71 -1.96
C ILE A 407 -12.73 6.34 -2.29
N PRO A 408 -11.63 5.57 -2.20
CA PRO A 408 -10.32 6.14 -2.26
C PRO A 408 -9.84 6.18 -3.72
N VAL A 409 -9.31 7.33 -4.14
CA VAL A 409 -8.89 7.56 -5.54
C VAL A 409 -7.71 6.65 -5.92
N ASP A 410 -6.81 6.36 -4.99
CA ASP A 410 -5.64 5.51 -5.18
C ASP A 410 -5.95 4.05 -5.48
N LEU A 411 -6.85 3.42 -4.72
CA LEU A 411 -7.28 2.04 -5.04
C LEU A 411 -7.82 1.95 -6.48
N ASN A 412 -8.63 2.93 -6.88
CA ASN A 412 -9.22 2.94 -8.21
C ASN A 412 -8.17 3.28 -9.29
N ALA A 413 -7.18 4.11 -9.00
CA ALA A 413 -6.04 4.34 -9.90
C ALA A 413 -5.18 3.08 -10.04
N PHE A 414 -4.90 2.34 -8.96
CA PHE A 414 -4.15 1.07 -9.02
C PHE A 414 -4.89 -0.03 -9.78
N LEU A 415 -6.22 -0.08 -9.68
CA LEU A 415 -7.02 -0.99 -10.49
C LEU A 415 -7.06 -0.59 -11.96
N CYS A 416 -7.04 0.71 -12.28
CA CYS A 416 -6.88 1.19 -13.65
C CYS A 416 -5.52 0.78 -14.22
N LEU A 417 -4.46 0.93 -13.42
CA LEU A 417 -3.12 0.47 -13.77
C LEU A 417 -3.08 -1.05 -14.01
N THR A 418 -3.74 -1.83 -13.15
CA THR A 418 -3.89 -3.28 -13.30
C THR A 418 -4.62 -3.65 -14.60
N GLU A 419 -5.73 -2.97 -14.92
CA GLU A 419 -6.48 -3.18 -16.16
C GLU A 419 -5.63 -2.87 -17.40
N LYS A 420 -4.84 -1.78 -17.38
CA LYS A 420 -3.90 -1.44 -18.45
C LYS A 420 -2.80 -2.49 -18.63
N HIS A 421 -2.25 -2.99 -17.53
CA HIS A 421 -1.22 -4.03 -17.58
C HIS A 421 -1.76 -5.37 -18.03
N LEU A 422 -2.97 -5.75 -17.61
CA LEU A 422 -3.65 -6.93 -18.14
C LEU A 422 -3.85 -6.82 -19.65
N ALA A 423 -4.33 -5.67 -20.14
CA ALA A 423 -4.44 -5.43 -21.58
C ALA A 423 -3.10 -5.65 -22.30
N PHE A 424 -2.03 -5.04 -21.79
CA PHE A 424 -0.67 -5.20 -22.30
C PHE A 424 -0.18 -6.65 -22.29
N PHE A 425 -0.44 -7.41 -21.23
CA PHE A 425 -0.03 -8.81 -21.14
C PHE A 425 -0.76 -9.72 -22.14
N TYR A 426 -2.06 -9.53 -22.31
CA TYR A 426 -2.82 -10.27 -23.32
C TYR A 426 -2.38 -9.90 -24.74
N ASP A 427 -2.01 -8.64 -24.99
CA ASP A 427 -1.45 -8.19 -26.28
C ASP A 427 -0.11 -8.89 -26.60
N ILE A 428 0.81 -8.94 -25.62
CA ILE A 428 2.08 -9.69 -25.75
C ILE A 428 1.84 -11.16 -26.09
N LEU A 429 0.80 -11.77 -25.52
CA LEU A 429 0.45 -13.17 -25.73
C LEU A 429 -0.45 -13.41 -26.96
N ALA A 430 -0.62 -12.39 -27.81
CA ALA A 430 -1.45 -12.43 -29.02
C ALA A 430 -2.93 -12.79 -28.78
N ASP A 431 -3.47 -12.42 -27.62
CA ASP A 431 -4.91 -12.47 -27.31
C ASP A 431 -5.53 -11.07 -27.43
N ASP A 432 -5.67 -10.61 -28.67
CA ASP A 432 -6.20 -9.29 -29.02
C ASP A 432 -7.60 -9.05 -28.45
N LYS A 433 -8.41 -10.10 -28.31
CA LYS A 433 -9.78 -9.99 -27.83
C LYS A 433 -9.78 -9.57 -26.37
N THR A 434 -9.09 -10.33 -25.51
CA THR A 434 -9.06 -10.02 -24.08
C THR A 434 -8.22 -8.78 -23.79
N SER A 435 -7.19 -8.50 -24.58
CA SER A 435 -6.47 -7.21 -24.55
C SER A 435 -7.41 -6.01 -24.74
N LYS A 436 -8.28 -6.03 -25.77
CA LYS A 436 -9.27 -4.98 -26.01
C LYS A 436 -10.33 -4.89 -24.91
N GLU A 437 -10.74 -6.01 -24.33
CA GLU A 437 -11.69 -6.04 -23.21
C GLU A 437 -11.13 -5.31 -21.98
N TYR A 438 -9.86 -5.57 -21.61
CA TYR A 438 -9.21 -4.90 -20.50
C TYR A 438 -8.88 -3.43 -20.79
N SER A 439 -8.52 -3.11 -22.04
CA SER A 439 -8.37 -1.71 -22.48
C SER A 439 -9.68 -0.93 -22.28
N ALA A 440 -10.81 -1.52 -22.66
CA ALA A 440 -12.11 -0.91 -22.44
C ALA A 440 -12.48 -0.80 -20.94
N LYS A 441 -12.06 -1.75 -20.09
CA LYS A 441 -12.22 -1.65 -18.63
C LYS A 441 -11.42 -0.47 -18.06
N ALA A 442 -10.16 -0.33 -18.46
CA ALA A 442 -9.30 0.78 -18.04
C ALA A 442 -9.90 2.14 -18.43
N VAL A 443 -10.41 2.26 -19.66
CA VAL A 443 -11.08 3.50 -20.13
C VAL A 443 -12.36 3.77 -19.34
N ARG A 444 -13.19 2.76 -19.07
CA ARG A 444 -14.38 2.91 -18.22
C ARG A 444 -14.03 3.37 -16.81
N ARG A 445 -12.96 2.84 -16.23
CA ARG A 445 -12.48 3.28 -14.92
C ARG A 445 -11.90 4.69 -14.97
N GLY A 446 -11.18 5.06 -16.03
CA GLY A 446 -10.73 6.43 -16.27
C GLY A 446 -11.90 7.42 -16.36
N ASN A 447 -12.99 7.06 -17.02
CA ASN A 447 -14.23 7.84 -17.03
C ASN A 447 -14.81 8.00 -15.61
N ALA A 448 -14.87 6.92 -14.83
CA ALA A 448 -15.36 6.98 -13.45
C ALA A 448 -14.44 7.83 -12.55
N ILE A 449 -13.12 7.72 -12.71
CA ILE A 449 -12.15 8.54 -11.95
C ILE A 449 -12.30 10.02 -12.28
N ARG A 450 -12.48 10.36 -13.55
CA ARG A 450 -12.78 11.73 -14.00
C ARG A 450 -14.07 12.25 -13.37
N ASP A 451 -15.16 11.49 -13.47
CA ASP A 451 -16.49 11.99 -13.08
C ASP A 451 -16.72 12.00 -11.57
N VAL A 452 -16.08 11.10 -10.81
CA VAL A 452 -16.28 10.96 -9.36
C VAL A 452 -15.22 11.72 -8.56
N PHE A 453 -13.94 11.66 -8.95
CA PHE A 453 -12.84 12.16 -8.11
C PHE A 453 -12.26 13.50 -8.57
N TRP A 454 -12.34 13.87 -9.85
CA TRP A 454 -11.73 15.12 -10.32
C TRP A 454 -12.47 16.34 -9.79
N ASN A 455 -11.74 17.25 -9.15
CA ASN A 455 -12.25 18.55 -8.73
C ASN A 455 -11.66 19.65 -9.62
N ALA A 456 -12.51 20.27 -10.45
CA ALA A 456 -12.07 21.28 -11.41
C ALA A 456 -11.62 22.60 -10.75
N THR A 457 -12.12 22.92 -9.56
CA THR A 457 -11.70 24.12 -8.81
C THR A 457 -10.27 23.98 -8.31
N HIS A 458 -9.94 22.80 -7.76
CA HIS A 458 -8.60 22.51 -7.24
C HIS A 458 -7.62 22.04 -8.32
N ASN A 459 -8.11 21.67 -9.52
CA ASN A 459 -7.34 20.97 -10.56
C ASN A 459 -6.64 19.72 -10.01
N MET A 460 -7.37 18.95 -9.21
CA MET A 460 -6.83 17.81 -8.48
C MET A 460 -7.92 16.77 -8.21
N TRP A 461 -7.54 15.50 -8.11
CA TRP A 461 -8.46 14.47 -7.66
C TRP A 461 -8.66 14.51 -6.14
N ARG A 462 -9.80 14.02 -5.70
CA ARG A 462 -10.22 13.92 -4.30
C ARG A 462 -10.92 12.59 -4.08
N ASP A 463 -10.75 12.01 -2.90
CA ASP A 463 -11.58 10.87 -2.51
C ASP A 463 -13.06 11.26 -2.48
N TYR A 464 -13.94 10.27 -2.65
CA TYR A 464 -15.38 10.48 -2.59
C TYR A 464 -15.97 9.96 -1.28
N ASP A 465 -16.80 10.76 -0.63
CA ASP A 465 -17.47 10.45 0.62
C ASP A 465 -18.86 9.86 0.35
N LEU A 466 -19.03 8.55 0.59
CA LEU A 466 -20.32 7.86 0.40
C LEU A 466 -21.39 8.34 1.38
N LEU A 467 -20.99 8.64 2.62
CA LEU A 467 -21.92 9.03 3.67
C LEU A 467 -22.53 10.40 3.36
N HIS A 468 -21.70 11.34 2.94
CA HIS A 468 -22.12 12.71 2.62
C HIS A 468 -22.41 12.96 1.13
N ARG A 469 -22.16 11.97 0.27
CA ARG A 469 -22.35 12.00 -1.19
C ARG A 469 -21.69 13.20 -1.86
N LYS A 470 -20.42 13.44 -1.52
CA LYS A 470 -19.63 14.55 -2.07
C LYS A 470 -18.15 14.20 -2.14
N GLN A 471 -17.41 14.93 -2.94
CA GLN A 471 -15.95 14.90 -2.89
C GLN A 471 -15.46 15.42 -1.52
N ARG A 472 -14.36 14.84 -1.04
CA ARG A 472 -13.62 15.40 0.11
C ARG A 472 -12.79 16.60 -0.37
N GLU A 473 -12.51 17.54 0.52
CA GLU A 473 -11.80 18.78 0.16
C GLU A 473 -10.29 18.68 0.34
N ASP A 474 -9.84 17.91 1.33
CA ASP A 474 -8.44 17.86 1.76
C ASP A 474 -7.55 17.12 0.74
N PHE A 475 -6.33 17.63 0.59
CA PHE A 475 -5.30 17.01 -0.24
C PHE A 475 -4.48 15.98 0.55
N TYR A 476 -4.34 14.81 -0.07
CA TYR A 476 -3.38 13.77 0.29
C TYR A 476 -2.57 13.42 -0.94
N MET A 477 -1.32 12.96 -0.79
CA MET A 477 -0.48 12.55 -1.93
C MET A 477 -1.11 11.46 -2.79
N SER A 478 -2.02 10.64 -2.24
CA SER A 478 -2.85 9.70 -2.98
C SER A 478 -3.68 10.36 -4.10
N SER A 479 -3.99 11.65 -4.00
CA SER A 479 -4.70 12.44 -5.02
C SER A 479 -3.97 12.46 -6.37
N LEU A 480 -2.66 12.24 -6.38
CA LEU A 480 -1.83 12.22 -7.60
C LEU A 480 -1.75 10.84 -8.25
N THR A 481 -2.28 9.78 -7.63
CA THR A 481 -2.19 8.42 -8.16
C THR A 481 -2.84 8.21 -9.53
N PRO A 482 -3.89 8.95 -9.97
CA PRO A 482 -4.35 8.84 -11.35
C PRO A 482 -3.30 9.26 -12.39
N LEU A 483 -2.41 10.22 -12.07
CA LEU A 483 -1.26 10.57 -12.91
C LEU A 483 -0.25 9.43 -12.96
N PHE A 484 0.11 8.89 -11.80
CA PHE A 484 1.02 7.75 -11.69
C PHE A 484 0.55 6.56 -12.54
N ALA A 485 -0.74 6.23 -12.46
CA ALA A 485 -1.37 5.16 -13.24
C ALA A 485 -1.54 5.53 -14.73
N ALA A 486 -1.32 6.80 -15.10
CA ALA A 486 -1.65 7.37 -16.40
C ALA A 486 -3.09 6.99 -16.82
N CYS A 487 -4.05 7.13 -15.89
CA CYS A 487 -5.41 6.67 -16.07
C CYS A 487 -6.25 7.72 -16.82
N SER A 488 -6.16 7.68 -18.16
CA SER A 488 -6.90 8.57 -19.05
C SER A 488 -8.35 8.09 -19.27
N SER A 489 -9.24 9.04 -19.54
CA SER A 489 -10.65 8.80 -19.90
C SER A 489 -10.84 8.95 -21.42
N GLU A 490 -12.02 8.65 -21.96
CA GLU A 490 -12.28 8.75 -23.42
C GLU A 490 -11.94 10.12 -24.00
N ASN A 491 -12.13 11.19 -23.23
CA ASN A 491 -12.00 12.58 -23.68
C ASN A 491 -10.96 13.39 -22.88
N VAL A 492 -10.22 12.75 -21.97
CA VAL A 492 -9.22 13.43 -21.14
C VAL A 492 -7.99 12.56 -21.09
N ASP A 493 -6.91 13.04 -21.71
CA ASP A 493 -5.58 12.48 -21.53
C ASP A 493 -4.86 13.16 -20.38
N VAL A 494 -4.71 12.43 -19.26
CA VAL A 494 -4.04 12.93 -18.05
C VAL A 494 -2.53 13.10 -18.24
N MET A 495 -1.98 12.54 -19.32
CA MET A 495 -0.57 12.65 -19.69
C MET A 495 -0.31 13.76 -20.72
N SER A 496 -1.34 14.46 -21.20
CA SER A 496 -1.14 15.59 -22.11
C SER A 496 -0.38 16.73 -21.42
N PRO A 497 0.54 17.44 -22.11
CA PRO A 497 1.29 18.56 -21.52
C PRO A 497 0.39 19.60 -20.85
N ASP A 498 -0.72 19.96 -21.47
CA ASP A 498 -1.68 20.92 -20.91
C ASP A 498 -2.32 20.41 -19.61
N PHE A 499 -2.67 19.12 -19.53
CA PHE A 499 -3.24 18.55 -18.31
C PHE A 499 -2.20 18.53 -17.18
N LEU A 500 -0.98 18.09 -17.48
CA LEU A 500 0.11 18.07 -16.50
C LEU A 500 0.44 19.49 -16.02
N GLN A 501 0.50 20.47 -16.91
CA GLN A 501 0.74 21.87 -16.55
C GLN A 501 -0.36 22.42 -15.63
N ARG A 502 -1.63 22.04 -15.83
CA ARG A 502 -2.74 22.39 -14.91
C ARG A 502 -2.56 21.79 -13.52
N VAL A 503 -2.19 20.52 -13.42
CA VAL A 503 -1.94 19.87 -12.12
C VAL A 503 -0.73 20.50 -11.42
N ILE A 504 0.37 20.73 -12.15
CA ILE A 504 1.56 21.41 -11.59
C ILE A 504 1.25 22.83 -11.12
N GLY A 505 0.43 23.56 -11.88
CA GLY A 505 -0.02 24.90 -11.51
C GLY A 505 -1.08 24.95 -10.40
N SER A 506 -1.59 23.81 -9.92
CA SER A 506 -2.59 23.76 -8.86
C SER A 506 -2.03 24.29 -7.53
N ALA A 507 -2.89 24.88 -6.71
CA ALA A 507 -2.52 25.36 -5.37
C ALA A 507 -1.94 24.25 -4.49
N ASP A 508 -2.46 23.02 -4.63
CA ASP A 508 -1.96 21.85 -3.91
C ASP A 508 -0.51 21.53 -4.27
N VAL A 509 -0.19 21.39 -5.56
CA VAL A 509 1.19 21.06 -5.98
C VAL A 509 2.14 22.22 -5.67
N GLN A 510 1.72 23.47 -5.86
CA GLN A 510 2.55 24.63 -5.50
C GLN A 510 2.88 24.63 -4.00
N LYS A 511 1.90 24.35 -3.13
CA LYS A 511 2.12 24.20 -1.69
C LYS A 511 2.98 22.98 -1.34
N LEU A 512 2.78 21.85 -2.02
CA LEU A 512 3.57 20.63 -1.81
C LEU A 512 5.08 20.90 -2.01
N LEU A 513 5.41 21.73 -3.00
CA LEU A 513 6.79 22.05 -3.37
C LEU A 513 7.45 23.10 -2.46
N THR A 514 6.73 23.74 -1.53
CA THR A 514 7.33 24.72 -0.61
C THR A 514 8.11 24.10 0.54
N TYR A 515 7.86 22.84 0.89
CA TYR A 515 8.46 22.20 2.05
C TYR A 515 9.92 21.80 1.80
N PRO A 516 10.90 22.20 2.62
CA PRO A 516 12.31 21.95 2.34
C PRO A 516 12.73 20.48 2.47
N GLY A 517 12.15 19.74 3.42
CA GLY A 517 12.49 18.33 3.73
C GLY A 517 11.75 17.28 2.90
N GLY A 518 11.11 17.67 1.79
CA GLY A 518 10.42 16.74 0.89
C GLY A 518 8.98 17.14 0.61
N MET A 519 8.09 16.15 0.41
CA MET A 519 6.69 16.36 0.05
C MET A 519 5.76 15.74 1.09
N PRO A 520 4.97 16.52 1.85
CA PRO A 520 4.16 15.94 2.92
C PRO A 520 3.07 15.01 2.38
N ALA A 521 2.77 13.96 3.14
CA ALA A 521 1.70 13.01 2.81
C ALA A 521 0.31 13.67 2.75
N SER A 522 0.08 14.70 3.56
CA SER A 522 -1.11 15.56 3.57
C SER A 522 -0.75 16.97 4.05
N PHE A 523 -1.68 17.92 3.97
CA PHE A 523 -1.49 19.26 4.55
C PHE A 523 -2.05 19.44 5.96
N ILE A 524 -2.52 18.35 6.58
CA ILE A 524 -3.14 18.40 7.90
C ILE A 524 -2.12 17.95 8.93
N ASN A 525 -1.92 18.75 9.97
CA ASN A 525 -1.13 18.35 11.13
C ASN A 525 -2.07 17.68 12.16
N PRO A 526 -1.93 16.38 12.44
CA PRO A 526 -2.81 15.67 13.35
C PRO A 526 -2.41 15.82 14.83
N LEU A 527 -1.34 16.57 15.14
CA LEU A 527 -0.82 16.68 16.51
C LEU A 527 -1.91 17.11 17.50
N GLY A 528 -2.03 16.35 18.59
CA GLY A 528 -3.06 16.55 19.61
C GLY A 528 -4.44 15.99 19.28
N THR A 529 -4.66 15.45 18.08
CA THR A 529 -5.94 14.83 17.66
C THR A 529 -5.80 13.37 17.23
N CYS A 530 -4.69 13.00 16.58
CA CYS A 530 -4.35 11.64 16.21
C CYS A 530 -2.83 11.43 16.23
N GLU A 531 -2.30 10.93 17.34
CA GLU A 531 -0.85 10.74 17.54
C GLU A 531 -0.26 9.62 16.68
N SER A 532 -1.09 8.70 16.18
CA SER A 532 -0.72 7.59 15.29
C SER A 532 -0.94 7.86 13.81
N CYS A 533 -1.38 9.07 13.44
CA CYS A 533 -1.61 9.46 12.05
C CYS A 533 -0.28 9.81 11.34
N GLN A 534 0.55 8.79 11.09
CA GLN A 534 1.87 8.94 10.46
C GLN A 534 1.81 9.30 8.96
N TRP A 535 0.66 9.14 8.31
CA TRP A 535 0.45 9.46 6.89
C TRP A 535 -0.13 10.87 6.70
N ASP A 536 0.37 11.82 7.49
CA ASP A 536 -0.02 13.23 7.50
C ASP A 536 1.18 14.14 7.80
N LEU A 537 0.99 15.46 7.74
CA LEU A 537 2.02 16.45 8.10
C LEU A 537 2.52 16.21 9.54
N PRO A 538 3.83 16.25 9.83
CA PRO A 538 4.94 16.70 8.98
C PRO A 538 5.64 15.57 8.18
N ASN A 539 5.03 14.40 7.99
CA ASN A 539 5.73 13.27 7.41
C ASN A 539 5.69 13.24 5.87
N PHE A 540 6.84 12.93 5.28
CA PHE A 540 7.03 12.57 3.89
C PHE A 540 7.46 11.11 3.77
N TRP A 541 6.76 10.39 2.90
CA TRP A 541 7.10 9.03 2.49
C TRP A 541 7.74 9.07 1.10
N PRO A 542 9.04 8.79 0.97
CA PRO A 542 9.79 8.98 -0.28
C PRO A 542 9.15 8.38 -1.54
N PRO A 543 8.57 7.15 -1.50
CA PRO A 543 7.92 6.60 -2.69
C PRO A 543 6.75 7.42 -3.23
N LEU A 544 6.06 8.21 -2.39
CA LEU A 544 4.93 9.03 -2.83
C LEU A 544 5.37 10.14 -3.82
N ALA A 545 6.62 10.60 -3.75
CA ALA A 545 7.12 11.59 -4.71
C ALA A 545 7.11 11.07 -6.16
N LEU A 546 7.22 9.75 -6.35
CA LEU A 546 7.15 9.12 -7.66
C LEU A 546 5.76 9.23 -8.29
N PHE A 547 4.70 9.48 -7.51
CA PHE A 547 3.37 9.75 -8.06
C PHE A 547 3.31 11.01 -8.92
N LEU A 548 4.22 11.96 -8.65
CA LEU A 548 4.36 13.18 -9.44
C LEU A 548 5.56 13.09 -10.40
N ILE A 549 6.71 12.61 -9.92
CA ILE A 549 7.96 12.64 -10.69
C ILE A 549 7.90 11.73 -11.92
N GLU A 550 7.46 10.47 -11.78
CA GLU A 550 7.47 9.53 -12.90
C GLU A 550 6.58 9.97 -14.07
N PRO A 551 5.30 10.34 -13.87
CA PRO A 551 4.47 10.73 -15.01
C PRO A 551 5.01 11.96 -15.74
N LEU A 552 5.53 12.96 -15.02
CA LEU A 552 6.14 14.12 -15.65
C LEU A 552 7.40 13.76 -16.44
N SER A 553 8.20 12.81 -15.97
CA SER A 553 9.41 12.36 -16.67
C SER A 553 9.14 11.68 -18.01
N ARG A 554 7.92 11.15 -18.21
CA ARG A 554 7.50 10.48 -19.45
C ARG A 554 7.08 11.46 -20.54
N VAL A 555 6.94 12.76 -20.21
CA VAL A 555 6.50 13.81 -21.14
C VAL A 555 7.66 14.78 -21.36
N PRO A 556 8.20 14.90 -22.59
CA PRO A 556 9.39 15.71 -22.88
C PRO A 556 9.32 17.16 -22.38
N GLU A 557 8.16 17.80 -22.54
CA GLU A 557 7.90 19.18 -22.14
C GLU A 557 7.93 19.36 -20.62
N MET A 558 7.58 18.31 -19.86
CA MET A 558 7.55 18.30 -18.40
C MET A 558 8.85 17.76 -17.78
N PHE A 559 9.76 17.19 -18.57
CA PHE A 559 11.01 16.62 -18.09
C PHE A 559 11.85 17.61 -17.26
N PRO A 560 12.02 18.90 -17.63
CA PRO A 560 12.74 19.86 -16.81
C PRO A 560 12.08 20.12 -15.45
N VAL A 561 10.75 20.16 -15.41
CA VAL A 561 9.98 20.32 -14.15
C VAL A 561 10.19 19.09 -13.26
N ALA A 562 10.06 17.89 -13.83
CA ALA A 562 10.29 16.63 -13.14
C ALA A 562 11.71 16.55 -12.55
N ARG A 563 12.71 17.02 -13.30
CA ARG A 563 14.12 17.08 -12.86
C ARG A 563 14.29 18.02 -11.67
N ASN A 564 13.71 19.21 -11.70
CA ASN A 564 13.81 20.18 -10.60
C ASN A 564 13.15 19.65 -9.31
N ILE A 565 11.98 19.03 -9.46
CA ILE A 565 11.29 18.36 -8.35
C ILE A 565 12.14 17.23 -7.79
N SER A 566 12.75 16.43 -8.67
CA SER A 566 13.63 15.31 -8.29
C SER A 566 14.89 15.79 -7.57
N GLN A 567 15.51 16.89 -8.02
CA GLN A 567 16.65 17.50 -7.34
C GLN A 567 16.30 17.86 -5.90
N LYS A 568 15.15 18.51 -5.67
CA LYS A 568 14.66 18.85 -4.33
C LYS A 568 14.48 17.60 -3.46
N VAL A 569 13.86 16.55 -4.00
CA VAL A 569 13.62 15.30 -3.27
C VAL A 569 14.93 14.60 -2.93
N ILE A 570 15.88 14.49 -3.87
CA ILE A 570 17.19 13.89 -3.60
C ILE A 570 17.97 14.71 -2.58
N THR A 571 17.96 16.05 -2.66
CA THR A 571 18.58 16.90 -1.64
C THR A 571 17.97 16.70 -0.26
N ALA A 572 16.65 16.50 -0.16
CA ALA A 572 15.97 16.24 1.11
C ALA A 572 16.34 14.88 1.74
N LEU A 573 16.65 13.88 0.89
CA LEU A 573 16.86 12.49 1.28
C LEU A 573 18.33 12.07 1.36
N TYR A 574 19.24 12.81 0.73
CA TYR A 574 20.66 12.47 0.69
C TYR A 574 21.24 12.36 2.10
N ARG A 575 21.99 11.28 2.35
CA ARG A 575 22.73 11.04 3.58
C ARG A 575 24.04 10.34 3.26
N GLU A 576 25.14 10.82 3.83
CA GLU A 576 26.47 10.20 3.66
C GLU A 576 26.50 8.75 4.17
N GLU A 577 25.82 8.47 5.28
CA GLU A 577 25.78 7.13 5.90
C GLU A 577 24.88 6.11 5.16
N ALA A 578 24.23 6.51 4.05
CA ALA A 578 23.28 5.74 3.23
C ALA A 578 22.19 4.94 3.99
N THR A 579 22.00 5.20 5.27
CA THR A 579 20.98 4.56 6.09
C THR A 579 19.67 5.32 5.93
N MET A 580 18.77 4.80 5.11
CA MET A 580 17.51 5.48 4.82
C MET A 580 16.46 5.24 5.90
N PHE A 581 15.60 6.23 6.12
CA PHE A 581 14.45 6.12 7.00
C PHE A 581 13.19 5.67 6.26
N GLU A 582 12.24 5.11 7.02
CA GLU A 582 10.88 4.83 6.55
C GLU A 582 10.19 6.11 6.02
N LYS A 583 10.34 7.20 6.77
CA LYS A 583 9.70 8.50 6.51
C LYS A 583 10.54 9.64 7.05
N TYR A 584 10.34 10.83 6.47
CA TYR A 584 11.14 12.03 6.71
C TYR A 584 10.27 13.20 7.18
N ASP A 585 10.88 14.14 7.89
CA ASP A 585 10.25 15.38 8.32
C ASP A 585 10.35 16.43 7.20
N VAL A 586 9.22 16.93 6.73
CA VAL A 586 9.18 17.89 5.62
C VAL A 586 9.64 19.29 6.00
N GLU A 587 9.69 19.62 7.28
CA GLU A 587 10.14 20.91 7.78
C GLU A 587 11.66 20.92 8.00
N ARG A 588 12.29 19.75 8.15
CA ARG A 588 13.71 19.60 8.47
C ARG A 588 14.40 18.58 7.54
N VAL A 589 15.21 19.10 6.61
CA VAL A 589 16.01 18.32 5.65
C VAL A 589 16.80 17.21 6.34
N GLY A 590 16.74 15.99 5.80
CA GLY A 590 17.49 14.83 6.28
C GLY A 590 16.99 14.22 7.61
N MET A 591 16.04 14.85 8.30
CA MET A 591 15.49 14.34 9.56
C MET A 591 14.39 13.32 9.32
N TYR A 592 14.30 12.32 10.19
CA TYR A 592 13.23 11.31 10.15
C TYR A 592 11.89 11.89 10.65
N GLY A 593 10.79 11.37 10.13
CA GLY A 593 9.43 11.74 10.54
C GLY A 593 8.94 11.00 11.80
N THR A 594 7.83 11.46 12.40
CA THR A 594 7.30 11.02 13.71
C THR A 594 5.84 10.50 13.61
N ASN A 595 5.07 10.54 14.72
CA ASN A 595 3.63 10.27 14.77
C ASN A 595 3.18 8.86 14.39
N SER A 596 3.92 7.84 14.83
CA SER A 596 3.58 6.42 14.59
C SER A 596 3.29 5.70 15.91
N GLU A 597 2.60 4.56 15.82
CA GLU A 597 2.40 3.62 16.94
C GLU A 597 3.70 2.90 17.33
N TYR A 598 4.76 3.05 16.54
CA TYR A 598 6.06 2.41 16.73
C TYR A 598 7.24 3.34 16.40
N THR A 599 8.45 2.91 16.74
CA THR A 599 9.69 3.67 16.48
C THR A 599 10.05 3.64 15.00
N VAL A 600 10.50 4.77 14.45
CA VAL A 600 10.88 4.88 13.04
C VAL A 600 11.92 3.82 12.64
N MET A 601 11.72 3.22 11.46
CA MET A 601 12.61 2.18 10.94
C MET A 601 13.78 2.76 10.15
N ARG A 602 14.92 2.05 10.20
CA ARG A 602 16.18 2.38 9.51
C ARG A 602 16.57 1.29 8.52
N GLY A 603 17.25 1.67 7.44
CA GLY A 603 17.61 0.78 6.33
C GLY A 603 16.38 0.39 5.51
N TYR A 604 15.53 1.35 5.16
CA TYR A 604 14.18 1.10 4.63
C TYR A 604 14.17 0.81 3.10
N SER A 605 13.94 -0.45 2.69
CA SER A 605 14.03 -0.87 1.27
C SER A 605 13.14 -0.09 0.29
N PRO A 606 11.89 0.29 0.61
CA PRO A 606 11.08 1.09 -0.31
C PRO A 606 11.65 2.48 -0.56
N THR A 607 12.26 3.10 0.46
CA THR A 607 12.96 4.39 0.30
C THR A 607 14.19 4.21 -0.58
N ASN A 608 14.98 3.15 -0.36
CA ASN A 608 16.14 2.84 -1.20
C ASN A 608 15.71 2.71 -2.67
N GLY A 609 14.66 1.94 -2.93
CA GLY A 609 14.12 1.75 -4.27
C GLY A 609 13.61 3.03 -4.91
N ALA A 610 12.93 3.89 -4.15
CA ALA A 610 12.45 5.18 -4.66
C ALA A 610 13.60 6.12 -5.04
N VAL A 611 14.66 6.19 -4.23
CA VAL A 611 15.85 7.01 -4.53
C VAL A 611 16.57 6.48 -5.77
N LEU A 612 16.82 5.18 -5.84
CA LEU A 612 17.46 4.57 -7.01
C LEU A 612 16.65 4.83 -8.29
N ARG A 613 15.33 4.75 -8.22
CA ARG A 613 14.43 5.06 -9.33
C ARG A 613 14.54 6.52 -9.78
N ILE A 614 14.59 7.47 -8.85
CA ILE A 614 14.79 8.89 -9.20
C ILE A 614 16.15 9.09 -9.90
N LEU A 615 17.23 8.49 -9.37
CA LEU A 615 18.57 8.61 -9.94
C LEU A 615 18.71 7.92 -11.30
N GLU A 616 17.98 6.84 -11.53
CA GLU A 616 17.89 6.16 -12.84
C GLU A 616 17.20 7.04 -13.89
N ILE A 617 16.07 7.68 -13.54
CA ILE A 617 15.36 8.61 -14.43
C ILE A 617 16.20 9.87 -14.70
N PHE A 618 16.89 10.39 -13.68
CA PHE A 618 17.65 11.63 -13.75
C PHE A 618 19.14 11.41 -13.36
N PRO A 619 19.94 10.78 -14.23
CA PRO A 619 21.35 10.49 -13.92
C PRO A 619 22.25 11.73 -13.88
N LYS A 620 21.71 12.91 -14.22
CA LYS A 620 22.41 14.21 -14.24
C LYS A 620 21.94 15.16 -13.12
N LEU A 621 21.34 14.64 -12.06
CA LEU A 621 21.14 15.42 -10.84
C LEU A 621 22.50 15.74 -10.21
N ASN A 622 22.54 16.83 -9.45
CA ASN A 622 23.73 17.24 -8.72
C ASN A 622 23.66 16.69 -7.30
N GLY A 623 24.79 16.23 -6.77
CA GLY A 623 24.94 15.89 -5.37
C GLY A 623 24.80 17.11 -4.47
N PRO A 624 24.78 16.93 -3.14
CA PRO A 624 24.95 18.07 -2.25
C PRO A 624 26.25 18.78 -2.62
N LEU A 625 26.22 20.12 -2.66
CA LEU A 625 27.44 20.90 -2.81
C LEU A 625 28.33 20.56 -1.61
N THR A 626 29.48 19.93 -1.86
CA THR A 626 30.55 19.89 -0.87
C THR A 626 30.86 21.34 -0.49
N ASN A 627 31.03 21.62 0.81
CA ASN A 627 31.18 22.96 1.40
C ASN A 627 32.45 23.74 0.95
N GLU A 628 32.92 23.61 -0.29
CA GLU A 628 34.00 24.45 -0.83
C GLU A 628 33.50 25.79 -1.42
N VAL A 629 32.21 26.13 -1.33
CA VAL A 629 31.69 27.42 -1.84
C VAL A 629 30.66 28.08 -0.90
N TYR A 630 30.78 27.88 0.42
CA TYR A 630 30.02 28.66 1.42
C TYR A 630 30.92 29.50 2.36
N GLU A 631 32.17 29.74 1.99
CA GLU A 631 33.05 30.72 2.64
C GLU A 631 33.49 31.80 1.64
N GLU A 632 32.56 32.62 1.14
CA GLU A 632 32.93 33.96 0.58
C GLU A 632 31.73 34.90 0.38
N THR A 633 30.80 34.98 1.32
CA THR A 633 29.90 36.16 1.44
C THR A 633 29.48 36.43 2.88
N GLU A 634 30.45 36.58 3.79
CA GLU A 634 30.24 37.29 5.05
C GLU A 634 31.43 38.21 5.31
N GLN A 635 31.58 39.22 4.44
CA GLN A 635 32.41 40.39 4.73
C GLN A 635 32.02 41.55 3.80
N ALA A 636 30.88 42.16 4.07
CA ALA A 636 30.68 43.59 3.84
C ALA A 636 29.43 44.08 4.58
N ASP A 637 29.65 45.10 5.40
CA ASP A 637 28.69 46.06 5.94
C ASP A 637 27.69 45.60 7.00
N HIS A 638 28.01 45.89 8.27
CA HIS A 638 27.21 46.86 9.03
C HIS A 638 27.96 47.43 10.24
N HIS A 639 28.25 48.73 10.16
CA HIS A 639 28.56 49.59 11.30
C HIS A 639 27.31 49.82 12.18
N PRO A 640 27.44 49.95 13.51
CA PRO A 640 26.32 50.23 14.39
C PRO A 640 26.12 51.75 14.59
N ASN A 641 24.87 52.21 14.65
CA ASN A 641 24.49 53.42 15.40
C ASN A 641 22.98 53.43 15.73
N ASP A 642 22.69 53.24 17.02
CA ASP A 642 21.87 54.07 17.93
C ASP A 642 20.55 54.71 17.44
N PHE A 643 19.42 54.35 18.06
CA PHE A 643 18.70 55.20 19.05
C PHE A 643 17.30 54.65 19.41
N SER A 644 17.04 54.66 20.71
CA SER A 644 15.79 54.40 21.43
C SER A 644 14.56 55.20 20.96
N LYS A 645 13.34 54.65 21.13
CA LYS A 645 12.25 55.24 21.94
C LYS A 645 11.01 54.33 22.09
N ASN A 646 10.41 54.45 23.28
CA ASN A 646 9.27 53.77 23.90
C ASN A 646 7.94 53.72 23.11
N GLU A 647 7.09 52.71 23.36
CA GLU A 647 5.87 52.81 24.22
C GLU A 647 5.09 51.48 24.32
N TYR A 648 4.70 51.13 25.56
CA TYR A 648 3.75 50.08 26.02
C TYR A 648 2.28 50.58 25.88
N PRO A 649 1.16 49.83 26.15
CA PRO A 649 1.06 48.67 27.05
C PRO A 649 0.10 47.51 26.72
N SER A 650 0.36 46.40 27.44
CA SER A 650 -0.51 45.27 27.75
C SER A 650 -1.59 45.59 28.81
N LYS A 651 -2.70 44.83 28.81
CA LYS A 651 -3.55 44.62 30.00
C LYS A 651 -3.97 43.15 30.18
N ASP A 652 -3.46 42.60 31.28
CA ASP A 652 -3.87 41.53 32.21
C ASP A 652 -5.16 40.70 32.03
N ARG A 653 -5.05 39.40 32.33
CA ARG A 653 -5.56 38.83 33.61
C ARG A 653 -4.99 37.44 33.96
N GLN A 654 -4.41 37.37 35.17
CA GLN A 654 -4.03 36.15 35.90
C GLN A 654 -5.22 35.49 36.60
N MET A 655 -5.14 34.17 36.82
CA MET A 655 -5.55 33.50 38.07
C MET A 655 -4.94 32.09 38.16
N ALA A 656 -4.16 31.80 39.22
CA ALA A 656 -4.36 30.65 40.14
C ALA A 656 -3.20 30.49 41.16
N LEU A 657 -3.58 30.13 42.38
CA LEU A 657 -2.82 30.09 43.63
C LEU A 657 -2.18 28.71 43.96
N LYS A 658 -0.98 28.76 44.59
CA LYS A 658 -0.47 28.10 45.83
C LYS A 658 -0.58 26.56 46.04
N SER A 659 0.57 25.85 46.14
CA SER A 659 1.26 25.28 47.36
C SER A 659 0.67 23.97 47.90
N SER A 660 1.35 22.90 48.37
CA SER A 660 2.71 22.68 48.93
C SER A 660 2.96 21.16 49.22
N SER A 661 4.15 20.64 48.87
CA SER A 661 5.08 19.66 49.55
C SER A 661 4.61 18.27 50.09
N PRO A 662 5.52 17.28 50.38
CA PRO A 662 6.99 17.29 50.31
C PRO A 662 7.68 16.10 49.59
N VAL A 663 8.99 16.30 49.47
CA VAL A 663 10.08 15.53 48.86
C VAL A 663 10.53 14.33 49.72
N HIS A 664 10.92 13.23 49.08
CA HIS A 664 11.90 12.28 49.61
C HIS A 664 13.02 12.07 48.56
N GLU A 665 14.24 12.42 48.95
CA GLU A 665 15.49 12.17 48.23
C GLU A 665 16.01 10.74 48.49
N VAL A 666 16.48 10.04 47.46
CA VAL A 666 17.52 8.99 47.52
C VAL A 666 18.34 9.05 46.20
N PRO A 667 19.68 8.91 46.21
CA PRO A 667 20.57 9.42 45.16
C PRO A 667 20.91 8.41 44.05
N SER A 668 21.29 8.95 42.88
CA SER A 668 21.88 8.21 41.74
C SER A 668 23.40 8.03 41.91
N PRO A 669 24.00 6.90 41.47
CA PRO A 669 25.44 6.82 41.26
C PRO A 669 25.82 7.09 39.79
N ALA A 670 26.96 7.77 39.62
CA ALA A 670 27.64 8.04 38.35
C ALA A 670 28.28 6.76 37.76
N PRO A 671 28.57 6.72 36.43
CA PRO A 671 29.22 5.57 35.82
C PRO A 671 30.75 5.69 35.80
N GLU A 672 31.43 4.61 36.17
CA GLU A 672 32.87 4.41 35.96
C GLU A 672 33.17 3.76 34.60
N SER A 673 34.27 4.22 34.03
CA SER A 673 34.97 3.75 32.83
C SER A 673 35.73 2.42 33.02
N LYS A 674 35.81 1.59 31.97
CA LYS A 674 36.99 0.81 31.50
C LYS A 674 36.62 0.01 30.24
N SER A 675 37.09 0.42 29.06
CA SER A 675 38.21 -0.13 28.28
C SER A 675 38.06 -1.57 27.77
N SER A 676 37.99 -1.74 26.45
CA SER A 676 38.73 -2.80 25.74
C SER A 676 39.08 -2.31 24.33
N ALA A 677 40.33 -2.53 23.95
CA ALA A 677 40.97 -2.06 22.72
C ALA A 677 41.06 -3.20 21.69
N PHE A 678 40.90 -2.87 20.41
CA PHE A 678 41.44 -3.66 19.29
C PHE A 678 42.00 -2.75 18.19
N LEU A 679 43.34 -2.66 18.20
CA LEU A 679 44.31 -2.60 17.11
C LEU A 679 43.86 -2.12 15.70
N ARG A 680 44.44 -0.99 15.26
CA ARG A 680 44.71 -0.68 13.84
C ARG A 680 46.23 -0.75 13.60
N PRO A 681 46.72 -1.18 12.42
CA PRO A 681 48.14 -1.12 12.11
C PRO A 681 48.55 0.25 11.57
N ASP A 682 49.72 0.69 12.05
CA ASP A 682 50.48 1.88 11.70
C ASP A 682 50.98 1.90 10.24
N LYS A 683 51.07 3.11 9.67
CA LYS A 683 52.02 3.44 8.60
C LYS A 683 52.88 4.64 9.03
N THR A 684 54.16 4.37 9.25
CA THR A 684 55.31 5.30 9.30
C THR A 684 55.98 5.24 7.90
N ASN A 685 56.73 6.20 7.32
CA ASN A 685 57.38 7.44 7.75
C ASN A 685 57.87 8.25 6.50
N PHE A 686 57.79 9.60 6.57
CA PHE A 686 58.66 10.72 6.07
C PHE A 686 59.15 10.89 4.59
N PRO A 687 59.71 12.06 4.16
CA PRO A 687 59.46 13.50 4.47
C PRO A 687 59.48 14.48 3.24
N ASP A 688 59.30 15.79 3.53
CA ASP A 688 59.18 17.04 2.73
C ASP A 688 60.12 17.34 1.52
N LYS A 689 59.61 18.14 0.54
CA LYS A 689 60.08 19.49 0.06
C LYS A 689 59.54 19.89 -1.37
N PRO A 690 59.69 21.15 -1.90
CA PRO A 690 58.63 22.16 -1.99
C PRO A 690 58.23 22.56 -3.45
N ARG A 691 57.25 23.47 -3.54
CA ARG A 691 56.59 24.09 -4.72
C ARG A 691 57.54 24.77 -5.74
N PRO A 692 57.18 24.80 -7.04
CA PRO A 692 57.30 26.00 -7.91
C PRO A 692 55.99 26.29 -8.69
N THR A 693 55.36 27.47 -8.53
CA THR A 693 55.36 28.69 -9.41
C THR A 693 54.56 28.58 -10.72
N GLU A 694 53.63 29.54 -10.88
CA GLU A 694 52.89 29.86 -12.12
C GLU A 694 53.83 30.13 -13.30
N GLU A 695 53.44 29.70 -14.51
CA GLU A 695 53.52 30.53 -15.72
C GLU A 695 52.71 29.89 -16.87
N ASP A 696 52.21 30.78 -17.75
CA ASP A 696 51.67 30.57 -19.11
C ASP A 696 50.19 30.23 -19.33
N ARG A 697 49.42 31.33 -19.43
CA ARG A 697 48.31 31.52 -20.38
C ARG A 697 48.77 31.31 -21.83
N PRO A 698 47.82 30.95 -22.73
CA PRO A 698 47.45 31.96 -23.73
C PRO A 698 45.93 32.13 -23.90
N THR A 699 45.54 33.40 -23.93
CA THR A 699 44.27 33.96 -24.43
C THR A 699 44.16 33.85 -25.96
N ILE A 700 42.94 33.71 -26.51
CA ILE A 700 42.24 34.72 -27.35
C ILE A 700 40.95 34.15 -28.01
N SER A 701 39.84 34.83 -27.71
CA SER A 701 38.60 35.17 -28.47
C SER A 701 37.92 34.18 -29.43
N VAL A 702 36.56 34.19 -29.47
CA VAL A 702 35.76 34.77 -30.59
C VAL A 702 34.28 34.97 -30.20
N LYS A 703 33.85 36.24 -30.39
CA LYS A 703 32.55 36.84 -30.79
C LYS A 703 31.19 36.33 -30.30
N ARG A 704 30.49 37.25 -29.61
CA ARG A 704 29.03 37.45 -29.63
C ARG A 704 28.52 37.78 -31.04
N VAL A 705 27.36 37.22 -31.39
CA VAL A 705 26.44 37.76 -32.40
C VAL A 705 25.13 38.10 -31.71
N ARG A 706 24.63 39.31 -32.02
CA ARG A 706 23.37 39.91 -31.57
C ARG A 706 22.40 39.83 -32.76
N MET A 707 21.15 39.46 -32.54
CA MET A 707 20.06 39.74 -33.47
C MET A 707 18.85 40.26 -32.67
N ASP A 708 18.49 41.50 -32.95
CA ASP A 708 17.19 42.10 -32.68
C ASP A 708 16.26 41.79 -33.87
N SER A 709 14.98 41.53 -33.60
CA SER A 709 13.90 42.27 -34.26
C SER A 709 12.53 41.98 -33.61
N SER A 710 11.86 43.08 -33.31
CA SER A 710 10.49 43.32 -32.90
C SER A 710 9.37 42.63 -33.71
N ALA A 711 8.26 42.29 -33.05
CA ALA A 711 6.91 42.62 -33.51
C ALA A 711 5.87 42.52 -32.37
N THR A 712 5.26 43.66 -32.07
CA THR A 712 4.07 43.91 -31.23
C THR A 712 2.78 43.57 -31.97
N VAL A 713 1.80 42.92 -31.32
CA VAL A 713 0.34 43.17 -31.51
C VAL A 713 -0.40 42.87 -30.20
N ALA A 714 -1.27 43.80 -29.79
CA ALA A 714 -2.18 43.75 -28.64
C ALA A 714 -3.66 43.57 -29.13
N PRO A 715 -4.65 43.35 -28.25
CA PRO A 715 -5.81 42.48 -28.48
C PRO A 715 -7.05 43.18 -29.08
N SER A 716 -7.97 42.39 -29.63
CA SER A 716 -9.30 42.83 -30.05
C SER A 716 -10.42 42.09 -29.31
N ALA A 717 -11.53 42.80 -29.14
CA ALA A 717 -12.58 42.64 -28.16
C ALA A 717 -13.74 41.72 -28.58
N VAL A 718 -14.51 41.37 -27.54
CA VAL A 718 -15.79 40.65 -27.47
C VAL A 718 -16.90 41.39 -28.24
N PRO A 719 -17.97 40.69 -28.66
CA PRO A 719 -19.29 41.02 -28.08
C PRO A 719 -20.07 39.78 -27.61
N ALA A 720 -20.93 40.00 -26.64
CA ALA A 720 -21.69 39.01 -25.88
C ALA A 720 -23.21 39.10 -26.16
N VAL A 721 -23.89 37.96 -25.89
CA VAL A 721 -25.33 37.72 -25.56
C VAL A 721 -26.41 37.96 -26.65
N PRO A 722 -27.60 37.29 -26.62
CA PRO A 722 -28.51 37.10 -25.47
C PRO A 722 -28.96 35.67 -25.14
N ALA A 723 -29.26 35.45 -23.86
CA ALA A 723 -30.08 34.36 -23.33
C ALA A 723 -31.57 34.56 -23.66
N PRO A 724 -32.42 33.53 -23.49
CA PRO A 724 -33.80 33.74 -23.11
C PRO A 724 -34.10 33.22 -21.69
N THR A 725 -34.72 34.12 -20.95
CA THR A 725 -35.48 33.93 -19.71
C THR A 725 -36.69 33.00 -19.88
N GLY A 726 -37.02 32.22 -18.86
CA GLY A 726 -38.33 31.56 -18.73
C GLY A 726 -38.51 30.86 -17.37
N ARG A 727 -39.28 31.50 -16.47
CA ARG A 727 -39.73 31.00 -15.16
C ARG A 727 -41.12 30.35 -15.28
N LEU A 728 -41.51 29.59 -14.24
CA LEU A 728 -42.86 29.10 -13.84
C LEU A 728 -43.34 27.82 -14.55
N SER A 729 -43.95 26.79 -13.93
CA SER A 729 -44.41 26.54 -12.55
C SER A 729 -45.00 25.11 -12.43
N LYS A 730 -45.09 24.59 -11.19
CA LYS A 730 -46.12 23.68 -10.63
C LYS A 730 -46.06 22.14 -10.88
N ASP A 731 -45.83 21.41 -9.78
CA ASP A 731 -46.45 20.10 -9.41
C ASP A 731 -48.00 20.18 -9.42
N PRO A 732 -48.84 19.11 -9.28
CA PRO A 732 -48.62 17.72 -8.78
C PRO A 732 -49.41 16.64 -9.63
N PRO A 733 -49.78 15.40 -9.17
CA PRO A 733 -49.56 14.69 -7.90
C PRO A 733 -49.06 13.22 -7.98
N ARG A 734 -48.77 12.72 -6.77
CA ARG A 734 -48.53 11.34 -6.34
C ARG A 734 -49.63 10.37 -6.78
N ASP A 735 -49.24 9.13 -7.11
CA ASP A 735 -49.82 7.89 -6.56
C ASP A 735 -49.02 6.65 -7.01
N GLY A 736 -49.01 5.60 -6.16
CA GLY A 736 -48.80 4.22 -6.62
C GLY A 736 -47.50 3.53 -6.23
N ALA A 737 -47.40 3.10 -4.97
CA ALA A 737 -46.57 1.96 -4.60
C ALA A 737 -47.27 0.66 -5.06
N GLN A 738 -46.62 -0.17 -5.89
CA GLN A 738 -46.81 -1.63 -5.94
C GLN A 738 -45.80 -2.34 -6.87
N ASN A 739 -45.09 -3.32 -6.30
CA ASN A 739 -44.63 -4.58 -6.87
C ASN A 739 -43.75 -4.57 -8.15
N CYS A 740 -42.42 -4.65 -7.95
CA CYS A 740 -41.48 -5.28 -8.89
C CYS A 740 -40.85 -6.53 -8.23
N GLN A 741 -41.64 -7.59 -8.10
CA GLN A 741 -41.18 -8.98 -7.94
C GLN A 741 -41.85 -9.81 -9.03
N SER A 742 -41.42 -9.68 -10.28
CA SER A 742 -41.89 -10.56 -11.36
C SER A 742 -40.98 -10.64 -12.59
N SER A 743 -39.81 -9.97 -12.61
CA SER A 743 -38.88 -10.03 -13.75
C SER A 743 -37.81 -11.14 -13.65
N LEU A 744 -37.73 -11.90 -12.55
CA LEU A 744 -36.82 -13.05 -12.44
C LEU A 744 -37.44 -14.39 -12.93
N SER A 745 -38.75 -14.49 -13.02
CA SER A 745 -39.45 -15.77 -13.30
C SER A 745 -39.53 -16.10 -14.79
N ILE A 746 -39.42 -15.09 -15.66
CA ILE A 746 -39.56 -15.24 -17.12
C ILE A 746 -38.23 -15.71 -17.75
N SER A 747 -37.09 -15.34 -17.16
CA SER A 747 -35.75 -15.73 -17.63
C SER A 747 -35.42 -17.21 -17.36
N MET A 748 -35.98 -17.81 -16.29
CA MET A 748 -35.80 -19.23 -16.00
C MET A 748 -36.65 -20.14 -16.90
N LEU A 749 -37.86 -19.72 -17.30
CA LEU A 749 -38.68 -20.48 -18.24
C LEU A 749 -38.06 -20.50 -19.65
N ALA A 750 -37.46 -19.39 -20.08
CA ALA A 750 -36.74 -19.31 -21.36
C ALA A 750 -35.50 -20.22 -21.38
N LEU A 751 -34.75 -20.31 -20.27
CA LEU A 751 -33.63 -21.26 -20.15
C LEU A 751 -34.10 -22.71 -20.17
N LEU A 752 -35.23 -23.03 -19.52
CA LEU A 752 -35.75 -24.40 -19.47
C LEU A 752 -36.25 -24.87 -20.84
N VAL A 753 -36.87 -23.99 -21.63
CA VAL A 753 -37.31 -24.29 -23.00
C VAL A 753 -36.11 -24.48 -23.94
N CYS A 754 -35.05 -23.67 -23.80
CA CYS A 754 -33.82 -23.86 -24.57
C CYS A 754 -33.09 -25.17 -24.23
N VAL A 755 -33.09 -25.59 -22.96
CA VAL A 755 -32.47 -26.85 -22.54
C VAL A 755 -33.28 -28.05 -23.01
N ILE A 756 -34.61 -27.98 -23.00
CA ILE A 756 -35.48 -29.06 -23.52
C ILE A 756 -35.38 -29.16 -25.05
N ALA A 757 -35.24 -28.04 -25.76
CA ALA A 757 -35.02 -28.03 -27.22
C ALA A 757 -33.61 -28.47 -27.65
N MET A 758 -32.65 -28.52 -26.73
CA MET A 758 -31.31 -29.09 -26.97
C MET A 758 -31.21 -30.58 -26.59
N LEU A 759 -32.22 -31.13 -25.89
CA LEU A 759 -32.27 -32.52 -25.42
C LEU A 759 -33.27 -33.40 -26.18
N LEU A 760 -34.16 -32.80 -26.99
CA LEU A 760 -34.96 -33.45 -28.04
C LEU A 760 -34.22 -33.34 -29.38
#